data_AF-K3X4A7-F1
#
_entry.id   AF-K3X4A7-F1
#
_cell.length_a   1.000
_cell.length_b   1.000
_cell.length_c   1.000
_cell.angle_alpha   90.00
_cell.angle_beta   90.00
_cell.angle_gamma   90.00
#
_symmetry.space_group_name_H-M   'P 1'
#
loop_
_entity.id
_entity.type
_entity.pdbx_description
1 polymer ?
#
loop_
_entity_poly.entity_id
_entity_poly.type
_entity_poly.pdbx_seq_one_letter_code
_entity_poly.pdbx_strand_id
1 'polypeptide(L)'
;MRLPRSALLVTALTWGGMHVTALEWSDMVDDAATAALAATCSVAATASWQGKCAARTSSNKDLLPLTNMDASEINIDVSNIVDTYESARLTALKLSGAAGNAAMSGMRKKTKTWYETSLRNMMTYFCVEMTSPEELDRCVEASSPDAALDITGQCIKLTEADSCSSKGMCERESNCKWDDAEAGTSSRRELFTADNVTTATKWMEKGYPSSLAPFAAPGIVFAVLTSLAFVGFIVLRCIFNQCGGRNPKEKGYTRCDILIPSVIFMVCTLAVFICSVVTIAQNSNISDGVNGILNSLNVTLVNIDIFASNLQAPLIDAESQIQSAATSVSAQVQGLEWIATDGEKLHRMIQDYNTIYSTQGPFPSKTCNTNSTSCIACPDTICGSPLNAFVSSAFGIASDTSGIMASSVQSLQYVFVNKSKDILTGIRTANMEISGVETMTKRSKEVVTLVKETFDEYSFSRGALVFSVFFFGLISSLLGAFAIFKGVCTKKSAWVHMLHVSWILGTLVCILGFVLSASLLAVGAVWYDSCNYMNIMQADVSPYVPRQMATIVNACFNDSSILQPLKLEDQIAFSCYMDDTYTKVKSTDFSSFKTLTSAYGVKVSDYGLRDFGFDSATSRDLLSKLNAAVADVNKIGSKSFTQENVVTPWVLYSGESPATFECDSKNLNLDDVPICFMKGKCESGTNPASSKDKCTTAFTNAYNYVLSFNKISDMIDTMREDLLGDTGKGFSDNWNYTVSIMEFADDYFSRLATVRKSTIDTLMQSSGVVGKLLETVERLRCSQSCGWINISFNAVHDSLCTNILGTTLAISLCVLFLCIFLIPMIVTGITLQKRLRGAKKGTYEQLERRLQALEIKTKEEARAKAEANKASPSKKIDLFKLKKNTDSA
;
A
#
# COMPACT_ATOMS: atom_id res chain seq x y z
N MET A 1 22.68 15.84 -25.79
CA MET A 1 22.28 17.12 -26.41
C MET A 1 21.71 18.07 -25.36
N ARG A 2 22.54 19.01 -24.91
CA ARG A 2 22.28 20.43 -24.59
C ARG A 2 20.97 20.82 -23.87
N LEU A 3 21.12 21.08 -22.57
CA LEU A 3 20.50 22.20 -21.83
C LEU A 3 20.91 23.57 -22.42
N PRO A 4 20.10 24.62 -22.20
CA PRO A 4 20.52 25.80 -21.43
C PRO A 4 19.38 26.31 -20.49
N ARG A 5 19.54 26.80 -19.23
CA ARG A 5 20.22 27.99 -18.64
C ARG A 5 19.96 29.28 -19.45
N SER A 6 19.27 30.33 -18.97
CA SER A 6 19.66 31.22 -17.85
C SER A 6 18.65 32.36 -17.59
N ALA A 7 18.60 32.82 -16.33
CA ALA A 7 18.49 34.19 -15.77
C ALA A 7 17.37 35.19 -16.20
N LEU A 8 16.50 35.70 -15.31
CA LEU A 8 16.66 36.77 -14.29
C LEU A 8 16.78 38.21 -14.86
N LEU A 9 15.71 39.02 -14.76
CA LEU A 9 15.75 40.42 -14.27
C LEU A 9 14.35 40.99 -13.95
N VAL A 10 14.31 41.87 -12.96
CA VAL A 10 13.18 42.49 -12.24
C VAL A 10 12.86 43.90 -12.81
N THR A 11 11.68 44.43 -12.45
CA THR A 11 11.11 45.81 -12.59
C THR A 11 10.35 46.15 -13.87
N ALA A 12 9.32 47.00 -13.90
CA ALA A 12 8.18 47.34 -13.03
C ALA A 12 7.30 48.35 -13.84
N LEU A 13 5.97 48.27 -13.68
CA LEU A 13 4.94 49.31 -13.95
C LEU A 13 4.73 49.80 -15.41
N THR A 14 3.53 49.58 -15.97
CA THR A 14 2.41 50.56 -15.93
C THR A 14 1.12 49.96 -16.52
N TRP A 15 0.01 50.38 -15.92
CA TRP A 15 -1.40 50.05 -16.16
C TRP A 15 -1.94 50.20 -17.59
N GLY A 16 -3.03 49.48 -17.87
CA GLY A 16 -4.08 49.93 -18.79
C GLY A 16 -5.04 48.85 -19.28
N GLY A 17 -6.20 48.69 -18.60
CA GLY A 17 -7.42 48.13 -19.20
C GLY A 17 -7.77 46.67 -18.88
N MET A 18 -8.17 46.37 -17.64
CA MET A 18 -8.94 45.16 -17.34
C MET A 18 -10.42 45.40 -17.70
N HIS A 19 -10.86 44.81 -18.82
CA HIS A 19 -12.24 44.40 -18.97
C HIS A 19 -12.45 43.20 -18.05
N VAL A 20 -13.17 43.38 -16.94
CA VAL A 20 -13.69 42.29 -16.13
C VAL A 20 -14.82 41.66 -16.92
N THR A 21 -14.52 40.55 -17.59
CA THR A 21 -15.56 39.65 -18.11
C THR A 21 -16.28 39.04 -16.91
N ALA A 22 -17.59 39.28 -16.81
CA ALA A 22 -18.47 38.63 -15.87
C ALA A 22 -18.31 37.11 -15.98
N LEU A 23 -17.83 36.47 -14.90
CA LEU A 23 -18.02 35.05 -14.67
C LEU A 23 -19.50 34.88 -14.29
N GLU A 24 -20.26 34.20 -15.14
CA GLU A 24 -21.66 33.89 -14.87
C GLU A 24 -21.73 32.96 -13.65
N TRP A 25 -22.64 33.25 -12.72
CA TRP A 25 -22.85 32.47 -11.49
C TRP A 25 -23.19 30.99 -11.77
N SER A 26 -23.65 30.66 -12.99
CA SER A 26 -23.89 29.29 -13.46
C SER A 26 -22.62 28.44 -13.53
N ASP A 27 -21.45 29.04 -13.80
CA ASP A 27 -20.19 28.30 -13.96
C ASP A 27 -19.60 27.83 -12.61
N MET A 28 -20.08 28.37 -11.49
CA MET A 28 -19.69 27.93 -10.13
C MET A 28 -20.47 26.70 -9.65
N VAL A 29 -21.53 26.32 -10.35
CA VAL A 29 -22.49 25.25 -9.96
C VAL A 29 -22.49 24.12 -11.01
N ASP A 30 -21.36 23.92 -11.69
CA ASP A 30 -21.27 22.93 -12.76
C ASP A 30 -21.07 21.51 -12.18
N ASP A 31 -22.03 20.61 -12.40
CA ASP A 31 -22.02 19.20 -11.95
C ASP A 31 -20.77 18.41 -12.42
N ALA A 32 -20.11 18.88 -13.49
CA ALA A 32 -18.88 18.29 -14.00
C ALA A 32 -17.63 18.70 -13.19
N ALA A 33 -17.62 19.89 -12.59
CA ALA A 33 -16.50 20.37 -11.77
C ALA A 33 -16.47 19.70 -10.39
N THR A 34 -17.63 19.47 -9.77
CA THR A 34 -17.78 18.68 -8.53
C THR A 34 -17.42 17.20 -8.72
N ALA A 35 -17.67 16.63 -9.91
CA ALA A 35 -17.24 15.27 -10.26
C ALA A 35 -15.72 15.15 -10.46
N ALA A 36 -15.05 16.18 -11.02
CA ALA A 36 -13.61 16.18 -11.24
C ALA A 36 -12.77 16.52 -9.99
N LEU A 37 -13.31 17.33 -9.07
CA LEU A 37 -12.66 17.70 -7.80
C LEU A 37 -12.68 16.59 -6.74
N ALA A 38 -13.52 15.56 -6.91
CA ALA A 38 -13.69 14.47 -5.95
C ALA A 38 -12.58 13.39 -6.02
N ALA A 39 -11.64 13.45 -6.97
CA ALA A 39 -10.71 12.35 -7.25
C ALA A 39 -9.35 12.42 -6.53
N THR A 40 -8.96 13.57 -5.94
CA THR A 40 -7.66 13.69 -5.23
C THR A 40 -7.77 14.54 -3.97
N CYS A 41 -7.26 14.01 -2.85
CA CYS A 41 -7.17 14.75 -1.60
C CYS A 41 -6.22 15.94 -1.74
N SER A 42 -6.56 17.10 -1.17
CA SER A 42 -5.59 18.19 -1.04
C SER A 42 -4.37 17.73 -0.22
N VAL A 43 -3.21 18.38 -0.42
CA VAL A 43 -2.00 18.07 0.37
C VAL A 43 -2.26 18.26 1.87
N ALA A 44 -3.05 19.28 2.23
CA ALA A 44 -3.42 19.56 3.61
C ALA A 44 -4.36 18.49 4.19
N ALA A 45 -5.42 18.10 3.47
CA ALA A 45 -6.31 17.02 3.88
C ALA A 45 -5.54 15.70 4.03
N THR A 46 -4.63 15.41 3.11
CA THR A 46 -3.78 14.21 3.15
C THR A 46 -2.92 14.15 4.40
N ALA A 47 -2.19 15.23 4.69
CA ALA A 47 -1.37 15.32 5.89
C ALA A 47 -2.21 15.25 7.18
N SER A 48 -3.40 15.87 7.18
CA SER A 48 -4.33 15.88 8.31
C SER A 48 -4.78 14.48 8.70
N TRP A 49 -5.32 13.69 7.76
CA TRP A 49 -5.81 12.35 8.10
C TRP A 49 -4.67 11.37 8.37
N GLN A 50 -3.53 11.45 7.67
CA GLN A 50 -2.35 10.63 7.94
C GLN A 50 -1.83 10.85 9.37
N GLY A 51 -1.81 12.10 9.83
CA GLY A 51 -1.41 12.44 11.21
C GLY A 51 -2.33 11.83 12.28
N LYS A 52 -3.57 11.48 11.93
CA LYS A 52 -4.53 10.83 12.85
C LYS A 52 -4.42 9.31 12.86
N CYS A 53 -3.64 8.69 11.95
CA CYS A 53 -3.68 7.24 11.77
C CYS A 53 -3.35 6.44 13.03
N ALA A 54 -2.35 6.85 13.82
CA ALA A 54 -2.03 6.18 15.08
C ALA A 54 -3.21 6.14 16.06
N ALA A 55 -4.02 7.21 16.11
CA ALA A 55 -5.23 7.24 16.93
C ALA A 55 -6.35 6.38 16.31
N ARG A 56 -6.53 6.42 14.98
CA ARG A 56 -7.58 5.67 14.27
C ARG A 56 -7.38 4.16 14.29
N THR A 57 -6.13 3.69 14.34
CA THR A 57 -5.80 2.25 14.39
C THR A 57 -5.51 1.75 15.81
N SER A 58 -5.64 2.59 16.85
CA SER A 58 -5.36 2.20 18.25
C SER A 58 -6.23 1.05 18.78
N SER A 59 -7.40 0.80 18.17
CA SER A 59 -8.29 -0.31 18.51
C SER A 59 -8.15 -1.52 17.58
N ASN A 60 -7.25 -1.45 16.60
CA ASN A 60 -6.92 -2.60 15.76
C ASN A 60 -6.17 -3.63 16.61
N LYS A 61 -6.38 -4.91 16.32
CA LYS A 61 -5.59 -5.98 16.94
C LYS A 61 -4.17 -5.92 16.38
N ASP A 62 -3.19 -5.98 17.27
CA ASP A 62 -1.78 -6.05 16.89
C ASP A 62 -1.48 -7.35 16.15
N LEU A 63 -0.60 -7.25 15.14
CA LEU A 63 -0.07 -8.42 14.45
C LEU A 63 0.83 -9.21 15.41
N LEU A 64 0.78 -10.53 15.33
CA LEU A 64 1.63 -11.40 16.12
C LEU A 64 3.08 -11.36 15.59
N PRO A 65 4.08 -11.39 16.48
CA PRO A 65 5.47 -11.44 16.08
C PRO A 65 5.80 -12.80 15.42
N LEU A 66 6.62 -12.76 14.37
CA LEU A 66 7.21 -13.96 13.76
C LEU A 66 8.30 -14.54 14.69
N THR A 67 8.49 -15.87 14.72
CA THR A 67 9.47 -16.51 15.62
C THR A 67 10.88 -15.92 15.50
N ASN A 68 11.51 -15.65 16.64
CA ASN A 68 12.77 -14.90 16.81
C ASN A 68 12.68 -13.39 16.59
N MET A 69 11.47 -12.81 16.62
CA MET A 69 11.29 -11.36 16.70
C MET A 69 10.45 -10.99 17.93
N ASP A 70 10.88 -9.98 18.69
CA ASP A 70 10.04 -9.37 19.73
C ASP A 70 8.98 -8.46 19.08
N ALA A 71 7.85 -8.20 19.74
CA ALA A 71 6.78 -7.34 19.23
C ALA A 71 7.28 -5.90 18.91
N SER A 72 8.41 -5.52 19.50
CA SER A 72 9.14 -4.28 19.28
C SER A 72 9.94 -4.23 17.97
N GLU A 73 10.30 -5.36 17.35
CA GLU A 73 11.19 -5.42 16.16
C GLU A 73 10.45 -5.25 14.81
N ILE A 74 9.13 -5.06 14.84
CA ILE A 74 8.35 -4.50 13.71
C ILE A 74 8.58 -2.97 13.62
N ASN A 75 9.27 -2.36 14.59
CA ASN A 75 9.80 -0.99 14.56
C ASN A 75 11.31 -0.95 14.93
N ILE A 76 12.15 -0.81 13.90
CA ILE A 76 13.59 -0.41 13.87
C ILE A 76 14.47 -0.59 15.13
N ASP A 77 15.51 -1.41 14.92
CA ASP A 77 16.90 -1.46 15.41
C ASP A 77 17.27 -2.08 16.79
N VAL A 78 17.81 -3.30 16.66
CA VAL A 78 18.98 -3.95 17.30
C VAL A 78 19.53 -3.35 18.60
N SER A 79 19.54 -4.16 19.68
CA SER A 79 20.77 -4.69 20.30
C SER A 79 20.52 -5.30 21.69
N ASN A 80 20.92 -6.57 21.91
CA ASN A 80 22.13 -6.94 22.66
C ASN A 80 22.16 -8.40 23.16
N ILE A 81 23.26 -9.08 22.79
CA ILE A 81 24.12 -9.96 23.62
C ILE A 81 23.51 -11.27 24.14
N VAL A 82 23.52 -12.29 23.28
CA VAL A 82 23.66 -13.73 23.65
C VAL A 82 24.77 -14.39 22.77
N ASP A 83 25.82 -13.64 22.45
CA ASP A 83 26.78 -14.00 21.39
C ASP A 83 28.10 -14.57 21.89
N THR A 84 28.29 -15.88 21.73
CA THR A 84 29.55 -16.42 21.17
C THR A 84 29.34 -17.79 20.51
N TYR A 85 28.53 -18.66 21.11
CA TYR A 85 28.18 -19.96 20.51
C TYR A 85 27.08 -19.82 19.45
N GLU A 86 26.09 -18.97 19.70
CA GLU A 86 24.95 -18.72 18.80
C GLU A 86 25.36 -17.90 17.56
N SER A 87 26.18 -16.85 17.73
CA SER A 87 26.78 -16.10 16.61
C SER A 87 27.61 -16.96 15.65
N ALA A 88 28.47 -17.83 16.18
CA ALA A 88 29.30 -18.72 15.37
C ALA A 88 28.46 -19.79 14.66
N ARG A 89 27.43 -20.33 15.34
CA ARG A 89 26.44 -21.26 14.79
C ARG A 89 25.62 -20.62 13.67
N LEU A 90 25.11 -19.41 13.87
CA LEU A 90 24.33 -18.65 12.89
C LEU A 90 25.19 -18.22 11.69
N THR A 91 26.44 -17.83 11.93
CA THR A 91 27.38 -17.50 10.85
C THR A 91 27.75 -18.73 10.02
N ALA A 92 27.99 -19.89 10.67
CA ALA A 92 28.24 -21.16 9.98
C ALA A 92 27.01 -21.64 9.20
N LEU A 93 25.80 -21.46 9.75
CA LEU A 93 24.54 -21.74 9.06
C LEU A 93 24.37 -20.86 7.82
N LYS A 94 24.53 -19.53 7.96
CA LYS A 94 24.48 -18.58 6.83
C LYS A 94 25.50 -18.91 5.74
N LEU A 95 26.74 -19.23 6.13
CA LEU A 95 27.79 -19.63 5.18
C LEU A 95 27.46 -20.97 4.50
N SER A 96 26.91 -21.94 5.23
CA SER A 96 26.50 -23.23 4.68
C SER A 96 25.29 -23.12 3.75
N GLY A 97 24.33 -22.25 4.06
CA GLY A 97 23.18 -21.92 3.21
C GLY A 97 23.61 -21.22 1.92
N ALA A 98 24.48 -20.22 2.02
CA ALA A 98 25.03 -19.52 0.86
C ALA A 98 25.86 -20.47 -0.04
N ALA A 99 26.72 -21.30 0.56
CA ALA A 99 27.50 -22.30 -0.17
C ALA A 99 26.61 -23.39 -0.81
N GLY A 100 25.58 -23.85 -0.08
CA GLY A 100 24.61 -24.82 -0.57
C GLY A 100 23.80 -24.29 -1.75
N ASN A 101 23.30 -23.05 -1.65
CA ASN A 101 22.62 -22.36 -2.74
C ASN A 101 23.51 -22.18 -3.96
N ALA A 102 24.75 -21.74 -3.77
CA ALA A 102 25.71 -21.58 -4.86
C ALA A 102 26.02 -22.92 -5.55
N ALA A 103 26.21 -23.98 -4.77
CA ALA A 103 26.45 -25.33 -5.29
C ALA A 103 25.25 -25.84 -6.10
N MET A 104 24.03 -25.70 -5.56
CA MET A 104 22.81 -26.13 -6.24
C MET A 104 22.51 -25.29 -7.47
N SER A 105 22.73 -23.98 -7.43
CA SER A 105 22.62 -23.10 -8.61
C SER A 105 23.53 -23.57 -9.74
N GLY A 106 24.79 -23.91 -9.41
CA GLY A 106 25.76 -24.44 -10.37
C GLY A 106 25.41 -25.83 -10.94
N MET A 107 24.69 -26.66 -10.20
CA MET A 107 24.30 -28.02 -10.63
C MET A 107 22.93 -28.08 -11.30
N ARG A 108 21.93 -27.35 -10.80
CA ARG A 108 20.52 -27.39 -11.24
C ARG A 108 20.32 -26.67 -12.57
N LYS A 109 20.94 -25.49 -12.76
CA LYS A 109 21.01 -24.72 -14.02
C LYS A 109 19.70 -24.69 -14.84
N LYS A 110 18.56 -24.53 -14.18
CA LYS A 110 17.26 -24.38 -14.85
C LYS A 110 16.97 -22.90 -15.13
N THR A 111 16.24 -22.64 -16.22
CA THR A 111 15.83 -21.28 -16.60
C THR A 111 14.59 -20.85 -15.83
N LYS A 112 14.33 -19.55 -15.76
CA LYS A 112 13.10 -19.01 -15.14
C LYS A 112 11.83 -19.63 -15.74
N THR A 113 11.74 -19.72 -17.06
CA THR A 113 10.60 -20.32 -17.77
C THR A 113 10.36 -21.79 -17.41
N TRP A 114 11.42 -22.54 -17.11
CA TRP A 114 11.29 -23.91 -16.63
C TRP A 114 10.60 -23.95 -15.25
N TYR A 115 11.01 -23.05 -14.35
CA TYR A 115 10.40 -22.94 -13.02
C TYR A 115 8.94 -22.48 -13.09
N GLU A 116 8.62 -21.48 -13.93
CA GLU A 116 7.24 -21.02 -14.14
C GLU A 116 6.33 -22.14 -14.69
N THR A 117 6.83 -22.92 -15.65
CA THR A 117 6.10 -24.06 -16.22
C THR A 117 5.92 -25.18 -15.19
N SER A 118 6.97 -25.49 -14.42
CA SER A 118 6.91 -26.51 -13.38
C SER A 118 5.95 -26.12 -12.26
N LEU A 119 5.97 -24.86 -11.82
CA LEU A 119 5.08 -24.34 -10.81
C LEU A 119 3.62 -24.42 -11.27
N ARG A 120 3.33 -24.01 -12.52
CA ARG A 120 1.99 -24.13 -13.11
C ARG A 120 1.49 -25.57 -13.09
N ASN A 121 2.32 -26.52 -13.55
CA ASN A 121 1.96 -27.94 -13.54
C ASN A 121 1.73 -28.48 -12.11
N MET A 122 2.57 -28.08 -11.15
CA MET A 122 2.40 -28.46 -9.74
C MET A 122 1.08 -27.91 -9.18
N MET A 123 0.79 -26.62 -9.37
CA MET A 123 -0.44 -26.00 -8.90
C MET A 123 -1.68 -26.64 -9.53
N THR A 124 -1.67 -26.92 -10.85
CA THR A 124 -2.76 -27.64 -11.52
C THR A 124 -2.94 -29.04 -10.95
N TYR A 125 -1.86 -29.80 -10.76
CA TYR A 125 -1.95 -31.17 -10.22
C TYR A 125 -2.51 -31.18 -8.80
N PHE A 126 -1.96 -30.34 -7.91
CA PHE A 126 -2.42 -30.26 -6.53
C PHE A 126 -3.86 -29.76 -6.42
N CYS A 127 -4.27 -28.80 -7.27
CA CYS A 127 -5.67 -28.38 -7.34
C CYS A 127 -6.60 -29.55 -7.66
N VAL A 128 -6.25 -30.43 -8.61
CA VAL A 128 -7.13 -31.56 -8.97
C VAL A 128 -7.11 -32.67 -7.93
N GLU A 129 -5.96 -32.95 -7.32
CA GLU A 129 -5.84 -34.05 -6.34
C GLU A 129 -6.39 -33.70 -4.94
N MET A 130 -6.39 -32.42 -4.57
CA MET A 130 -6.83 -31.97 -3.24
C MET A 130 -8.29 -31.47 -3.22
N THR A 131 -9.01 -31.56 -4.34
CA THR A 131 -10.33 -30.97 -4.51
C THR A 131 -11.26 -31.99 -5.16
N SER A 132 -12.52 -32.04 -4.75
CA SER A 132 -13.48 -32.97 -5.35
C SER A 132 -13.84 -32.54 -6.78
N PRO A 133 -14.27 -33.44 -7.67
CA PRO A 133 -14.69 -33.07 -9.03
C PRO A 133 -15.80 -32.01 -9.04
N GLU A 134 -16.74 -32.08 -8.11
CA GLU A 134 -17.85 -31.13 -7.97
C GLU A 134 -17.38 -29.73 -7.56
N GLU A 135 -16.31 -29.64 -6.76
CA GLU A 135 -15.69 -28.37 -6.37
C GLU A 135 -14.99 -27.67 -7.55
N LEU A 136 -14.63 -28.41 -8.61
CA LEU A 136 -14.05 -27.89 -9.85
C LEU A 136 -15.11 -27.47 -10.89
N ASP A 137 -16.39 -27.75 -10.64
CA ASP A 137 -17.47 -27.34 -11.52
C ASP A 137 -17.66 -25.84 -11.52
N ARG A 138 -17.91 -25.29 -12.72
CA ARG A 138 -18.12 -23.86 -12.91
C ARG A 138 -19.45 -23.37 -12.34
N CYS A 139 -20.48 -24.19 -12.47
CA CYS A 139 -21.86 -23.82 -12.18
C CYS A 139 -22.37 -24.54 -10.94
N VAL A 140 -23.05 -23.80 -10.07
CA VAL A 140 -23.64 -24.30 -8.83
C VAL A 140 -25.09 -23.83 -8.69
N GLU A 141 -25.87 -24.50 -7.85
CA GLU A 141 -27.20 -24.02 -7.49
C GLU A 141 -27.13 -22.70 -6.72
N ALA A 142 -28.16 -21.85 -6.85
CA ALA A 142 -28.23 -20.56 -6.15
C ALA A 142 -28.24 -20.68 -4.61
N SER A 143 -28.64 -21.84 -4.09
CA SER A 143 -28.64 -22.19 -2.66
C SER A 143 -27.27 -22.63 -2.14
N SER A 144 -26.30 -22.87 -3.03
CA SER A 144 -24.95 -23.32 -2.66
C SER A 144 -24.20 -22.21 -1.91
N PRO A 145 -23.46 -22.54 -0.85
CA PRO A 145 -22.57 -21.57 -0.19
C PRO A 145 -21.44 -21.08 -1.10
N ASP A 146 -21.14 -21.80 -2.18
CA ASP A 146 -20.11 -21.43 -3.14
C ASP A 146 -20.68 -20.69 -4.37
N ALA A 147 -21.93 -20.23 -4.34
CA ALA A 147 -22.51 -19.46 -5.43
C ALA A 147 -21.96 -18.03 -5.42
N ALA A 148 -21.47 -17.56 -6.57
CA ALA A 148 -21.09 -16.17 -6.76
C ALA A 148 -22.35 -15.31 -6.84
N LEU A 149 -22.68 -14.70 -5.70
CA LEU A 149 -23.83 -13.83 -5.54
C LEU A 149 -23.41 -12.36 -5.53
N ASP A 150 -24.28 -11.52 -6.07
CA ASP A 150 -24.18 -10.08 -5.90
C ASP A 150 -24.68 -9.64 -4.52
N ILE A 151 -24.55 -8.35 -4.24
CA ILE A 151 -24.99 -7.73 -2.98
C ILE A 151 -26.50 -7.84 -2.69
N THR A 152 -27.31 -8.26 -3.67
CA THR A 152 -28.76 -8.49 -3.53
C THR A 152 -29.09 -9.96 -3.30
N GLY A 153 -28.08 -10.84 -3.23
CA GLY A 153 -28.25 -12.28 -3.14
C GLY A 153 -28.66 -12.91 -4.47
N GLN A 154 -28.52 -12.20 -5.59
CA GLN A 154 -28.77 -12.74 -6.93
C GLN A 154 -27.47 -13.23 -7.56
N CYS A 155 -27.57 -14.25 -8.40
CA CYS A 155 -26.38 -14.81 -9.03
C CYS A 155 -25.79 -13.86 -10.07
N ILE A 156 -24.46 -13.71 -10.02
CA ILE A 156 -23.71 -12.90 -10.97
C ILE A 156 -23.89 -13.50 -12.38
N LYS A 157 -24.27 -12.64 -13.33
CA LYS A 157 -24.52 -13.02 -14.73
C LYS A 157 -23.40 -12.55 -15.64
N LEU A 158 -22.82 -13.49 -16.39
CA LEU A 158 -21.91 -13.20 -17.50
C LEU A 158 -22.69 -13.06 -18.80
N THR A 159 -22.15 -12.29 -19.74
CA THR A 159 -22.80 -11.99 -21.03
C THR A 159 -22.55 -13.06 -22.11
N GLU A 160 -21.76 -14.09 -21.80
CA GLU A 160 -21.49 -15.21 -22.71
C GLU A 160 -22.67 -16.19 -22.83
N ALA A 161 -22.77 -16.84 -24.00
CA ALA A 161 -23.88 -17.73 -24.35
C ALA A 161 -23.91 -19.04 -23.52
N ASP A 162 -22.75 -19.56 -23.10
CA ASP A 162 -22.63 -20.78 -22.28
C ASP A 162 -22.42 -20.49 -20.77
N SER A 163 -22.81 -19.28 -20.33
CA SER A 163 -22.77 -18.91 -18.91
C SER A 163 -23.63 -19.83 -18.06
N CYS A 164 -23.33 -19.94 -16.76
CA CYS A 164 -24.17 -20.72 -15.84
C CYS A 164 -25.61 -20.20 -15.80
N SER A 165 -25.81 -18.90 -16.07
CA SER A 165 -27.11 -18.24 -16.13
C SER A 165 -28.01 -18.80 -17.23
N SER A 166 -27.47 -19.22 -18.38
CA SER A 166 -28.27 -19.83 -19.46
C SER A 166 -28.78 -21.23 -19.11
N LYS A 167 -28.17 -21.86 -18.09
CA LYS A 167 -28.54 -23.17 -17.53
C LYS A 167 -29.44 -23.06 -16.30
N GLY A 168 -29.86 -21.85 -15.92
CA GLY A 168 -30.63 -21.61 -14.69
C GLY A 168 -29.82 -21.81 -13.41
N MET A 169 -28.49 -21.82 -13.51
CA MET A 169 -27.56 -21.99 -12.40
C MET A 169 -26.76 -20.71 -12.16
N CYS A 170 -25.99 -20.70 -11.08
CA CYS A 170 -25.15 -19.60 -10.66
C CYS A 170 -23.70 -19.92 -10.99
N GLU A 171 -22.92 -18.89 -11.30
CA GLU A 171 -21.47 -19.04 -11.34
C GLU A 171 -20.99 -19.42 -9.95
N ARG A 172 -20.00 -20.30 -9.85
CA ARG A 172 -19.31 -20.57 -8.58
C ARG A 172 -18.43 -19.38 -8.19
N GLU A 173 -18.19 -19.15 -6.91
CA GLU A 173 -17.10 -18.30 -6.43
C GLU A 173 -15.74 -18.76 -6.99
N SER A 174 -14.72 -17.91 -6.95
CA SER A 174 -13.41 -18.30 -7.48
C SER A 174 -12.81 -19.46 -6.70
N ASN A 175 -12.13 -20.35 -7.43
CA ASN A 175 -11.47 -21.52 -6.87
C ASN A 175 -10.12 -21.73 -7.58
N CYS A 176 -9.48 -22.87 -7.34
CA CYS A 176 -8.16 -23.13 -7.93
C CYS A 176 -8.19 -23.36 -9.47
N LYS A 177 -9.36 -23.48 -10.10
CA LYS A 177 -9.55 -23.66 -11.55
C LYS A 177 -10.20 -22.45 -12.24
N TRP A 178 -11.24 -21.87 -11.64
CA TRP A 178 -12.04 -20.79 -12.19
C TRP A 178 -11.72 -19.46 -11.52
N ASP A 179 -11.44 -18.46 -12.35
CA ASP A 179 -11.15 -17.08 -11.92
C ASP A 179 -12.39 -16.40 -11.33
N ASP A 180 -12.31 -15.16 -10.86
CA ASP A 180 -13.46 -14.46 -10.28
C ASP A 180 -14.61 -14.24 -11.30
N ALA A 181 -15.86 -14.32 -10.84
CA ALA A 181 -17.04 -14.07 -11.66
C ALA A 181 -17.38 -12.57 -11.61
N GLU A 182 -17.17 -11.86 -12.72
CA GLU A 182 -17.45 -10.42 -12.83
C GLU A 182 -18.69 -10.16 -13.69
N ALA A 183 -19.65 -9.42 -13.14
CA ALA A 183 -20.90 -9.09 -13.83
C ALA A 183 -20.64 -8.36 -15.15
N GLY A 184 -21.37 -8.73 -16.22
CA GLY A 184 -21.27 -8.07 -17.51
C GLY A 184 -20.07 -8.48 -18.38
N THR A 185 -19.16 -9.31 -17.86
CA THR A 185 -18.01 -9.80 -18.63
C THR A 185 -18.40 -10.87 -19.65
N SER A 186 -17.72 -10.85 -20.79
CA SER A 186 -17.96 -11.76 -21.93
C SER A 186 -17.20 -13.08 -21.86
N SER A 187 -16.33 -13.25 -20.87
CA SER A 187 -15.63 -14.50 -20.61
C SER A 187 -15.07 -14.57 -19.19
N ARG A 188 -15.08 -15.77 -18.61
CA ARG A 188 -14.41 -16.09 -17.35
C ARG A 188 -13.10 -16.82 -17.64
N ARG A 189 -11.99 -16.40 -17.02
CA ARG A 189 -10.70 -17.08 -17.21
C ARG A 189 -10.74 -18.44 -16.52
N GLU A 190 -10.36 -19.49 -17.26
CA GLU A 190 -10.02 -20.80 -16.72
C GLU A 190 -8.49 -20.85 -16.51
N LEU A 191 -8.03 -21.12 -15.28
CA LEU A 191 -6.61 -21.17 -14.94
C LEU A 191 -5.90 -22.34 -15.62
N PHE A 192 -6.62 -23.45 -15.84
CA PHE A 192 -6.11 -24.61 -16.56
C PHE A 192 -7.23 -25.44 -17.21
N THR A 193 -6.94 -26.02 -18.36
CA THR A 193 -7.85 -26.91 -19.10
C THR A 193 -7.62 -28.39 -18.75
N ALA A 194 -8.48 -29.29 -19.25
CA ALA A 194 -8.28 -30.74 -19.11
C ALA A 194 -6.95 -31.25 -19.72
N ASP A 195 -6.49 -30.64 -20.82
CA ASP A 195 -5.19 -30.95 -21.44
C ASP A 195 -4.03 -30.54 -20.52
N ASN A 196 -4.18 -29.42 -19.80
CA ASN A 196 -3.21 -28.99 -18.80
C ASN A 196 -3.17 -29.98 -17.63
N VAL A 197 -4.30 -30.54 -17.19
CA VAL A 197 -4.33 -31.59 -16.14
C VAL A 197 -3.53 -32.81 -16.59
N THR A 198 -3.77 -33.31 -17.82
CA THR A 198 -3.02 -34.46 -18.35
C THR A 198 -1.52 -34.19 -18.41
N THR A 199 -1.15 -32.96 -18.78
CA THR A 199 0.25 -32.52 -18.84
C THR A 199 0.85 -32.42 -17.44
N ALA A 200 0.11 -31.87 -16.48
CA ALA A 200 0.48 -31.72 -15.08
C ALA A 200 0.68 -33.07 -14.39
N THR A 201 -0.23 -34.03 -14.58
CA THR A 201 -0.10 -35.40 -14.04
C THR A 201 1.15 -36.08 -14.61
N LYS A 202 1.36 -36.04 -15.94
CA LYS A 202 2.59 -36.58 -16.55
C LYS A 202 3.86 -35.90 -16.04
N TRP A 203 3.79 -34.58 -15.81
CA TRP A 203 4.89 -33.83 -15.23
C TRP A 203 5.19 -34.30 -13.80
N MET A 204 4.19 -34.43 -12.94
CA MET A 204 4.37 -34.84 -11.55
C MET A 204 4.82 -36.29 -11.38
N GLU A 205 4.27 -37.21 -12.18
CA GLU A 205 4.60 -38.64 -12.09
C GLU A 205 5.96 -38.99 -12.69
N LYS A 206 6.36 -38.32 -13.77
CA LYS A 206 7.55 -38.71 -14.56
C LYS A 206 8.49 -37.56 -14.88
N GLY A 207 7.95 -36.40 -15.26
CA GLY A 207 8.76 -35.25 -15.69
C GLY A 207 9.66 -34.68 -14.59
N TYR A 208 9.07 -34.26 -13.48
CA TYR A 208 9.76 -33.67 -12.35
C TYR A 208 10.70 -34.69 -11.65
N PRO A 209 10.28 -35.94 -11.33
CA PRO A 209 11.19 -36.95 -10.78
C PRO A 209 12.38 -37.26 -11.71
N SER A 210 12.16 -37.36 -13.02
CA SER A 210 13.24 -37.56 -14.00
C SER A 210 14.24 -36.40 -13.99
N SER A 211 13.77 -35.17 -13.74
CA SER A 211 14.64 -34.01 -13.59
C SER A 211 15.56 -34.10 -12.36
N LEU A 212 15.19 -34.87 -11.33
CA LEU A 212 15.97 -35.08 -10.11
C LEU A 212 16.95 -36.27 -10.23
N ALA A 213 16.77 -37.14 -11.24
CA ALA A 213 17.59 -38.32 -11.45
C ALA A 213 19.11 -38.04 -11.52
N PRO A 214 19.62 -36.94 -12.13
CA PRO A 214 21.05 -36.63 -12.14
C PRO A 214 21.67 -36.43 -10.75
N PHE A 215 20.87 -36.09 -9.74
CA PHE A 215 21.33 -35.88 -8.37
C PHE A 215 21.38 -37.19 -7.58
N ALA A 216 20.45 -38.11 -7.85
CA ALA A 216 20.42 -39.42 -7.20
C ALA A 216 21.39 -40.43 -7.87
N ALA A 217 21.59 -40.33 -9.18
CA ALA A 217 22.31 -41.33 -9.97
C ALA A 217 23.76 -41.60 -9.49
N PRO A 218 24.61 -40.60 -9.16
CA PRO A 218 25.98 -40.86 -8.75
C PRO A 218 26.08 -41.73 -7.49
N GLY A 219 25.31 -41.42 -6.45
CA GLY A 219 25.32 -42.20 -5.21
C GLY A 219 24.76 -43.61 -5.42
N ILE A 220 23.70 -43.77 -6.19
CA ILE A 220 23.16 -45.10 -6.53
C ILE A 220 24.21 -45.93 -7.29
N VAL A 221 24.92 -45.34 -8.26
CA VAL A 221 25.99 -46.02 -8.99
C VAL A 221 27.12 -46.44 -8.05
N PHE A 222 27.56 -45.57 -7.13
CA PHE A 222 28.57 -45.94 -6.14
C PHE A 222 28.09 -47.03 -5.17
N ALA A 223 26.83 -47.03 -4.77
CA ALA A 223 26.24 -48.08 -3.95
C ALA A 223 26.23 -49.44 -4.67
N VAL A 224 25.83 -49.46 -5.95
CA VAL A 224 25.84 -50.67 -6.79
C VAL A 224 27.26 -51.17 -7.02
N LEU A 225 28.19 -50.29 -7.38
CA LEU A 225 29.60 -50.66 -7.58
C LEU A 225 30.23 -51.21 -6.29
N THR A 226 29.95 -50.60 -5.15
CA THR A 226 30.42 -51.07 -3.83
C THR A 226 29.83 -52.44 -3.50
N SER A 227 28.54 -52.64 -3.79
CA SER A 227 27.85 -53.93 -3.58
C SER A 227 28.43 -55.04 -4.46
N LEU A 228 28.61 -54.78 -5.75
CA LEU A 228 29.20 -55.73 -6.69
C LEU A 228 30.67 -56.06 -6.33
N ALA A 229 31.45 -55.04 -5.95
CA ALA A 229 32.83 -55.24 -5.50
C ALA A 229 32.89 -56.09 -4.21
N PHE A 230 31.97 -55.87 -3.27
CA PHE A 230 31.87 -56.65 -2.03
C PHE A 230 31.52 -58.12 -2.31
N VAL A 231 30.49 -58.38 -3.12
CA VAL A 231 30.10 -59.74 -3.52
C VAL A 231 31.23 -60.43 -4.27
N GLY A 232 31.82 -59.75 -5.26
CA GLY A 232 32.96 -60.25 -6.04
C GLY A 232 34.16 -60.59 -5.15
N PHE A 233 34.49 -59.72 -4.19
CA PHE A 233 35.55 -59.96 -3.22
C PHE A 233 35.28 -61.19 -2.33
N ILE A 234 34.06 -61.34 -1.83
CA ILE A 234 33.67 -62.51 -1.03
C ILE A 234 33.78 -63.79 -1.86
N VAL A 235 33.27 -63.80 -3.09
CA VAL A 235 33.34 -64.96 -4.00
C VAL A 235 34.80 -65.32 -4.30
N LEU A 236 35.63 -64.35 -4.71
CA LEU A 236 37.05 -64.59 -5.01
C LEU A 236 37.84 -65.07 -3.79
N ARG A 237 37.54 -64.53 -2.60
CA ARG A 237 38.23 -64.89 -1.36
C ARG A 237 37.76 -66.22 -0.77
N CYS A 238 36.45 -66.48 -0.78
CA CYS A 238 35.85 -67.64 -0.12
C CYS A 238 35.82 -68.87 -1.02
N ILE A 239 35.54 -68.72 -2.33
CA ILE A 239 35.38 -69.84 -3.28
C ILE A 239 36.70 -70.10 -4.02
N PHE A 240 37.30 -69.06 -4.60
CA PHE A 240 38.50 -69.24 -5.44
C PHE A 240 39.84 -69.10 -4.69
N ASN A 241 39.81 -68.71 -3.40
CA ASN A 241 41.00 -68.42 -2.57
C ASN A 241 41.99 -67.42 -3.25
N GLN A 242 41.49 -66.60 -4.18
CA GLN A 242 42.21 -65.51 -4.84
C GLN A 242 42.03 -64.20 -4.06
N CYS A 243 42.64 -63.09 -4.49
CA CYS A 243 42.62 -61.80 -3.78
C CYS A 243 43.24 -61.86 -2.36
N GLY A 244 44.44 -62.45 -2.29
CA GLY A 244 45.34 -62.41 -1.14
C GLY A 244 45.27 -63.60 -0.19
N GLY A 245 44.52 -64.67 -0.49
CA GLY A 245 44.53 -65.97 0.21
C GLY A 245 44.00 -65.99 1.65
N ARG A 246 43.63 -67.18 2.17
CA ARG A 246 43.17 -67.35 3.57
C ARG A 246 44.30 -67.21 4.61
N ASN A 247 45.56 -67.44 4.22
CA ASN A 247 46.70 -67.55 5.12
C ASN A 247 47.70 -66.39 4.97
N PRO A 248 48.40 -65.96 6.05
CA PRO A 248 49.44 -64.94 5.99
C PRO A 248 50.68 -65.42 5.22
N LYS A 249 51.50 -64.49 4.69
CA LYS A 249 52.77 -64.83 4.01
C LYS A 249 53.76 -65.51 4.98
N GLU A 250 54.34 -66.63 4.57
CA GLU A 250 55.32 -67.39 5.36
C GLU A 250 56.57 -66.56 5.73
N LYS A 251 57.02 -65.68 4.83
CA LYS A 251 58.18 -64.79 5.05
C LYS A 251 57.91 -63.60 5.99
N GLY A 252 56.67 -63.41 6.44
CA GLY A 252 56.29 -62.31 7.33
C GLY A 252 56.22 -60.92 6.68
N TYR A 253 55.80 -59.91 7.45
CA TYR A 253 55.59 -58.52 6.99
C TYR A 253 56.58 -57.53 7.62
N THR A 254 56.90 -56.44 6.92
CA THR A 254 57.76 -55.36 7.44
C THR A 254 56.99 -54.42 8.37
N ARG A 255 57.69 -53.57 9.14
CA ARG A 255 57.04 -52.55 9.99
C ARG A 255 56.28 -51.53 9.15
N CYS A 256 56.82 -51.11 8.00
CA CYS A 256 56.14 -50.18 7.09
C CYS A 256 54.88 -50.80 6.48
N ASP A 257 54.88 -52.11 6.19
CA ASP A 257 53.69 -52.83 5.71
C ASP A 257 52.54 -52.83 6.73
N ILE A 258 52.82 -52.64 8.02
CA ILE A 258 51.78 -52.60 9.06
C ILE A 258 51.46 -51.14 9.41
N LEU A 259 52.47 -50.29 9.58
CA LEU A 259 52.31 -48.91 10.04
C LEU A 259 51.52 -48.04 9.05
N ILE A 260 51.83 -48.11 7.75
CA ILE A 260 51.19 -47.23 6.75
C ILE A 260 49.67 -47.49 6.68
N PRO A 261 49.18 -48.73 6.52
CA PRO A 261 47.75 -48.99 6.56
C PRO A 261 47.10 -48.62 7.90
N SER A 262 47.81 -48.77 9.03
CA SER A 262 47.30 -48.37 10.35
C SER A 262 47.14 -46.86 10.48
N VAL A 263 48.09 -46.06 9.99
CA VAL A 263 47.98 -44.58 10.00
C VAL A 263 46.82 -44.12 9.13
N ILE A 264 46.67 -44.69 7.92
CA ILE A 264 45.55 -44.39 7.03
C ILE A 264 44.22 -44.71 7.72
N PHE A 265 44.11 -45.88 8.35
CA PHE A 265 42.91 -46.28 9.08
C PHE A 265 42.56 -45.28 10.21
N MET A 266 43.55 -44.82 10.98
CA MET A 266 43.34 -43.86 12.07
C MET A 266 42.95 -42.47 11.58
N VAL A 267 43.56 -41.97 10.50
CA VAL A 267 43.18 -40.68 9.88
C VAL A 267 41.74 -40.73 9.36
N CYS A 268 41.37 -41.81 8.67
CA CYS A 268 40.00 -42.00 8.21
C CYS A 268 39.02 -42.14 9.39
N THR A 269 39.41 -42.81 10.48
CA THR A 269 38.59 -42.90 11.70
C THR A 269 38.31 -41.52 12.31
N LEU A 270 39.32 -40.64 12.34
CA LEU A 270 39.13 -39.25 12.79
C LEU A 270 38.18 -38.48 11.87
N ALA A 271 38.31 -38.65 10.55
CA ALA A 271 37.41 -38.00 9.59
C ALA A 271 35.95 -38.46 9.74
N VAL A 272 35.73 -39.77 9.95
CA VAL A 272 34.40 -40.34 10.26
C VAL A 272 33.82 -39.75 11.54
N PHE A 273 34.65 -39.57 12.57
CA PHE A 273 34.25 -38.93 13.82
C PHE A 273 33.82 -37.47 13.62
N ILE A 274 34.63 -36.67 12.90
CA ILE A 274 34.29 -35.28 12.59
C ILE A 274 32.97 -35.19 11.82
N CYS A 275 32.79 -36.00 10.77
CA CYS A 275 31.54 -36.02 9.99
C CYS A 275 30.34 -36.39 10.85
N SER A 276 30.49 -37.32 11.79
CA SER A 276 29.42 -37.72 12.71
C SER A 276 29.00 -36.57 13.63
N VAL A 277 29.96 -35.85 14.22
CA VAL A 277 29.69 -34.69 15.10
C VAL A 277 28.98 -33.58 14.32
N VAL A 278 29.45 -33.27 13.10
CA VAL A 278 28.82 -32.27 12.24
C VAL A 278 27.38 -32.68 11.89
N THR A 279 27.14 -33.93 11.48
CA THR A 279 25.79 -34.39 11.16
C THR A 279 24.84 -34.34 12.35
N ILE A 280 25.29 -34.71 13.55
CA ILE A 280 24.45 -34.61 14.76
C ILE A 280 24.02 -33.16 14.98
N ALA A 281 24.96 -32.22 14.90
CA ALA A 281 24.69 -30.79 15.07
C ALA A 281 23.77 -30.21 13.98
N GLN A 282 23.87 -30.71 12.73
CA GLN A 282 23.05 -30.22 11.62
C GLN A 282 21.65 -30.86 11.59
N ASN A 283 21.47 -32.08 12.10
CA ASN A 283 20.18 -32.75 12.08
C ASN A 283 19.15 -32.07 13.01
N SER A 284 19.57 -31.55 14.16
CA SER A 284 18.69 -30.73 15.01
C SER A 284 18.24 -29.46 14.28
N ASN A 285 19.12 -28.83 13.50
CA ASN A 285 18.81 -27.62 12.74
C ASN A 285 17.74 -27.84 11.66
N ILE A 286 17.62 -29.05 11.08
CA ILE A 286 16.54 -29.36 10.12
C ILE A 286 15.19 -29.42 10.84
N SER A 287 15.12 -30.06 12.01
CA SER A 287 13.88 -30.12 12.80
C SER A 287 13.48 -28.73 13.30
N ASP A 288 14.43 -27.94 13.81
CA ASP A 288 14.21 -26.56 14.21
C ASP A 288 13.78 -25.69 13.02
N GLY A 289 14.43 -25.88 11.86
CA GLY A 289 14.14 -25.14 10.63
C GLY A 289 12.75 -25.41 10.07
N VAL A 290 12.32 -26.68 10.01
CA VAL A 290 10.97 -27.03 9.54
C VAL A 290 9.90 -26.55 10.53
N ASN A 291 10.12 -26.73 11.83
CA ASN A 291 9.21 -26.19 12.84
C ASN A 291 9.14 -24.66 12.78
N GLY A 292 10.26 -23.98 12.51
CA GLY A 292 10.31 -22.54 12.26
C GLY A 292 9.50 -22.12 11.04
N ILE A 293 9.60 -22.82 9.91
CA ILE A 293 8.77 -22.56 8.72
C ILE A 293 7.29 -22.74 9.03
N LEU A 294 6.91 -23.87 9.61
CA LEU A 294 5.51 -24.18 9.89
C LEU A 294 4.91 -23.19 10.90
N ASN A 295 5.70 -22.78 11.89
CA ASN A 295 5.30 -21.74 12.83
C ASN A 295 5.15 -20.37 12.14
N SER A 296 6.14 -19.96 11.33
CA SER A 296 6.07 -18.70 10.58
C SER A 296 4.90 -18.67 9.59
N LEU A 297 4.58 -19.79 8.93
CA LEU A 297 3.39 -19.92 8.10
C LEU A 297 2.11 -19.80 8.92
N ASN A 298 2.03 -20.48 10.07
CA ASN A 298 0.87 -20.38 10.96
C ASN A 298 0.67 -18.95 11.49
N VAL A 299 1.73 -18.30 11.98
CA VAL A 299 1.70 -16.89 12.41
C VAL A 299 1.29 -15.97 11.27
N THR A 300 1.82 -16.19 10.06
CA THR A 300 1.42 -15.42 8.87
C THR A 300 -0.07 -15.57 8.59
N LEU A 301 -0.61 -16.79 8.63
CA LEU A 301 -2.05 -17.04 8.46
C LEU A 301 -2.89 -16.43 9.59
N VAL A 302 -2.39 -16.37 10.83
CA VAL A 302 -3.06 -15.65 11.92
C VAL A 302 -3.02 -14.13 11.68
N ASN A 303 -1.91 -13.59 11.18
CA ASN A 303 -1.78 -12.17 10.85
C ASN A 303 -2.66 -11.78 9.67
N ILE A 304 -2.87 -12.64 8.67
CA ILE A 304 -3.85 -12.42 7.60
C ILE A 304 -5.27 -12.31 8.18
N ASP A 305 -5.63 -13.19 9.11
CA ASP A 305 -6.93 -13.19 9.80
C ASP A 305 -7.13 -11.92 10.64
N ILE A 306 -6.11 -11.49 11.38
CA ILE A 306 -6.11 -10.22 12.12
C ILE A 306 -6.26 -9.02 11.17
N PHE A 307 -5.51 -9.02 10.07
CA PHE A 307 -5.56 -7.96 9.07
C PHE A 307 -6.93 -7.86 8.41
N ALA A 308 -7.52 -8.99 8.00
CA ALA A 308 -8.87 -9.06 7.47
C ALA A 308 -9.89 -8.51 8.48
N SER A 309 -9.82 -8.93 9.74
CA SER A 309 -10.70 -8.45 10.81
C SER A 309 -10.57 -6.94 11.06
N ASN A 310 -9.35 -6.40 11.01
CA ASN A 310 -9.07 -4.97 11.17
C ASN A 310 -9.64 -4.11 10.01
N LEU A 311 -9.85 -4.71 8.82
CA LEU A 311 -10.49 -4.06 7.67
C LEU A 311 -12.01 -4.26 7.65
N GLN A 312 -12.48 -5.44 8.08
CA GLN A 312 -13.89 -5.78 8.04
C GLN A 312 -14.72 -4.92 9.01
N ALA A 313 -14.20 -4.66 10.21
CA ALA A 313 -14.86 -3.82 11.22
C ALA A 313 -15.23 -2.42 10.69
N PRO A 314 -14.29 -1.62 10.15
CA PRO A 314 -14.64 -0.31 9.57
C PRO A 314 -15.51 -0.42 8.31
N LEU A 315 -15.43 -1.50 7.52
CA LEU A 315 -16.33 -1.69 6.36
C LEU A 315 -17.80 -1.88 6.79
N ILE A 316 -18.04 -2.71 7.81
CA ILE A 316 -19.38 -2.93 8.39
C ILE A 316 -19.90 -1.64 9.03
N ASP A 317 -19.04 -0.93 9.78
CA ASP A 317 -19.41 0.36 10.37
C ASP A 317 -19.76 1.39 9.29
N ALA A 318 -18.96 1.50 8.22
CA ALA A 318 -19.20 2.43 7.12
C ALA A 318 -20.52 2.12 6.39
N GLU A 319 -20.86 0.84 6.22
CA GLU A 319 -22.14 0.42 5.64
C GLU A 319 -23.33 1.01 6.41
N SER A 320 -23.35 0.83 7.74
CA SER A 320 -24.42 1.35 8.60
C SER A 320 -24.45 2.88 8.64
N GLN A 321 -23.27 3.51 8.67
CA GLN A 321 -23.13 4.95 8.81
C GLN A 321 -23.48 5.70 7.51
N ILE A 322 -23.21 5.13 6.33
CA ILE A 322 -23.66 5.72 5.04
C ILE A 322 -25.17 5.77 4.96
N GLN A 323 -25.86 4.71 5.38
CA GLN A 323 -27.33 4.71 5.40
C GLN A 323 -27.87 5.78 6.36
N SER A 324 -27.30 5.87 7.57
CA SER A 324 -27.67 6.89 8.55
C SER A 324 -27.39 8.31 8.06
N ALA A 325 -26.23 8.53 7.42
CA ALA A 325 -25.84 9.80 6.82
C ALA A 325 -26.77 10.17 5.66
N ALA A 326 -27.09 9.23 4.76
CA ALA A 326 -28.02 9.44 3.65
C ALA A 326 -29.38 9.93 4.11
N THR A 327 -29.98 9.28 5.11
CA THR A 327 -31.27 9.70 5.67
C THR A 327 -31.18 11.07 6.35
N SER A 328 -30.16 11.28 7.17
CA SER A 328 -30.02 12.52 7.95
C SER A 328 -29.70 13.73 7.07
N VAL A 329 -28.81 13.57 6.08
CA VAL A 329 -28.47 14.62 5.12
C VAL A 329 -29.69 14.97 4.29
N SER A 330 -30.38 13.98 3.72
CA SER A 330 -31.60 14.20 2.92
C SER A 330 -32.64 15.04 3.69
N ALA A 331 -32.86 14.75 4.98
CA ALA A 331 -33.79 15.49 5.82
C ALA A 331 -33.31 16.90 6.17
N GLN A 332 -32.01 17.11 6.40
CA GLN A 332 -31.49 18.40 6.86
C GLN A 332 -31.14 19.39 5.73
N VAL A 333 -30.90 18.90 4.51
CA VAL A 333 -30.60 19.77 3.35
C VAL A 333 -31.84 20.12 2.53
N GLN A 334 -32.97 19.45 2.80
CA GLN A 334 -34.24 19.77 2.15
C GLN A 334 -34.69 21.20 2.49
N GLY A 335 -35.08 21.98 1.48
CA GLY A 335 -35.54 23.35 1.69
C GLY A 335 -34.42 24.39 1.77
N LEU A 336 -33.17 24.04 1.42
CA LEU A 336 -32.03 24.96 1.39
C LEU A 336 -31.77 25.57 -0.01
N GLU A 337 -32.69 25.40 -0.96
CA GLU A 337 -32.57 25.94 -2.33
C GLU A 337 -32.51 27.48 -2.37
N TRP A 338 -33.01 28.12 -1.31
CA TRP A 338 -32.92 29.57 -1.13
C TRP A 338 -31.47 30.05 -1.03
N ILE A 339 -30.50 29.22 -0.64
CA ILE A 339 -29.10 29.65 -0.50
C ILE A 339 -28.55 30.19 -1.83
N ALA A 340 -28.79 29.45 -2.92
CA ALA A 340 -28.37 29.86 -4.25
C ALA A 340 -29.23 31.02 -4.77
N THR A 341 -30.55 30.91 -4.63
CA THR A 341 -31.51 31.91 -5.14
C THR A 341 -31.33 33.29 -4.49
N ASP A 342 -31.22 33.34 -3.16
CA ASP A 342 -31.02 34.58 -2.41
C ASP A 342 -29.61 35.15 -2.62
N GLY A 343 -28.60 34.28 -2.81
CA GLY A 343 -27.24 34.70 -3.17
C GLY A 343 -27.19 35.39 -4.54
N GLU A 344 -27.88 34.83 -5.54
CA GLU A 344 -28.01 35.46 -6.86
C GLU A 344 -28.80 36.78 -6.77
N LYS A 345 -29.85 36.83 -5.95
CA LYS A 345 -30.61 38.07 -5.71
C LYS A 345 -29.73 39.17 -5.10
N LEU A 346 -28.90 38.86 -4.09
CA LEU A 346 -27.94 39.82 -3.51
C LEU A 346 -26.97 40.34 -4.59
N HIS A 347 -26.49 39.45 -5.46
CA HIS A 347 -25.64 39.82 -6.58
C HIS A 347 -26.35 40.84 -7.50
N ARG A 348 -27.59 40.57 -7.90
CA ARG A 348 -28.37 41.50 -8.73
C ARG A 348 -28.60 42.85 -8.03
N MET A 349 -28.88 42.87 -6.73
CA MET A 349 -29.04 44.11 -5.96
C MET A 349 -27.77 44.98 -6.00
N ILE A 350 -26.58 44.38 -5.84
CA ILE A 350 -25.30 45.08 -5.92
C ILE A 350 -25.05 45.62 -7.34
N GLN A 351 -25.42 44.85 -8.36
CA GLN A 351 -25.30 45.26 -9.77
C GLN A 351 -26.24 46.42 -10.13
N ASP A 352 -27.48 46.35 -9.68
CA ASP A 352 -28.48 47.39 -9.89
C ASP A 352 -28.05 48.68 -9.20
N TYR A 353 -27.54 48.60 -7.96
CA TYR A 353 -26.99 49.74 -7.24
C TYR A 353 -25.86 50.41 -8.03
N ASN A 354 -24.92 49.64 -8.57
CA ASN A 354 -23.86 50.18 -9.42
C ASN A 354 -24.44 50.87 -10.66
N THR A 355 -25.39 50.23 -11.35
CA THR A 355 -25.98 50.73 -12.59
C THR A 355 -26.75 52.03 -12.38
N ILE A 356 -27.49 52.12 -11.27
CA ILE A 356 -28.27 53.30 -10.89
C ILE A 356 -27.35 54.48 -10.61
N TYR A 357 -26.30 54.30 -9.81
CA TYR A 357 -25.49 55.41 -9.29
C TYR A 357 -24.28 55.78 -10.15
N SER A 358 -23.68 54.83 -10.89
CA SER A 358 -22.54 55.12 -11.79
C SER A 358 -22.92 55.99 -13.00
N THR A 359 -24.22 56.04 -13.34
CA THR A 359 -24.74 56.78 -14.49
C THR A 359 -25.49 58.06 -14.11
N GLN A 360 -25.35 58.50 -12.85
CA GLN A 360 -25.99 59.74 -12.36
C GLN A 360 -25.27 60.99 -12.83
N GLY A 361 -26.06 62.05 -12.96
CA GLY A 361 -25.62 63.33 -13.50
C GLY A 361 -25.39 63.33 -15.02
N PRO A 362 -25.02 64.49 -15.59
CA PRO A 362 -24.98 65.80 -14.93
C PRO A 362 -26.38 66.24 -14.43
N PHE A 363 -26.42 67.15 -13.46
CA PHE A 363 -27.62 67.69 -12.85
C PHE A 363 -27.96 69.07 -13.44
N PRO A 364 -29.25 69.43 -13.57
CA PRO A 364 -30.42 68.67 -13.10
C PRO A 364 -30.91 67.58 -14.06
N SER A 365 -30.38 67.51 -15.28
CA SER A 365 -30.74 66.48 -16.26
C SER A 365 -29.50 65.89 -16.94
N LYS A 366 -29.57 64.62 -17.35
CA LYS A 366 -28.46 63.92 -18.05
C LYS A 366 -28.00 64.61 -19.34
N THR A 367 -28.81 65.52 -19.89
CA THR A 367 -28.51 66.33 -21.08
C THR A 367 -27.91 67.71 -20.76
N CYS A 368 -27.72 68.04 -19.49
CA CYS A 368 -27.17 69.33 -19.05
C CYS A 368 -25.69 69.47 -19.46
N ASN A 369 -25.35 70.57 -20.12
CA ASN A 369 -23.98 70.85 -20.55
C ASN A 369 -23.13 71.33 -19.36
N THR A 370 -22.18 70.51 -18.92
CA THR A 370 -21.27 70.81 -17.78
C THR A 370 -20.37 72.03 -17.98
N ASN A 371 -20.29 72.58 -19.20
CA ASN A 371 -19.63 73.87 -19.44
C ASN A 371 -20.50 75.07 -19.02
N SER A 372 -21.78 74.87 -18.71
CA SER A 372 -22.66 75.88 -18.13
C SER A 372 -22.46 75.96 -16.63
N THR A 373 -22.38 77.18 -16.08
CA THR A 373 -22.38 77.43 -14.62
C THR A 373 -23.64 76.95 -13.91
N SER A 374 -24.69 76.57 -14.66
CA SER A 374 -25.96 76.06 -14.13
C SER A 374 -26.03 74.53 -14.02
N CYS A 375 -25.04 73.80 -14.54
CA CYS A 375 -25.02 72.33 -14.56
C CYS A 375 -23.93 71.80 -13.63
N ILE A 376 -24.20 70.71 -12.92
CA ILE A 376 -23.25 70.09 -11.98
C ILE A 376 -23.02 68.63 -12.38
N ALA A 377 -21.78 68.22 -12.63
CA ALA A 377 -21.46 66.81 -12.90
C ALA A 377 -21.51 65.97 -11.61
N CYS A 378 -21.77 64.66 -11.71
CA CYS A 378 -21.45 63.79 -10.58
C CYS A 378 -19.94 63.57 -10.53
N PRO A 379 -19.27 63.89 -9.41
CA PRO A 379 -17.83 63.70 -9.30
C PRO A 379 -17.46 62.22 -9.19
N ASP A 380 -16.24 61.88 -9.63
CA ASP A 380 -15.68 60.52 -9.52
C ASP A 380 -15.62 60.04 -8.05
N THR A 381 -15.47 60.98 -7.10
CA THR A 381 -15.47 60.70 -5.65
C THR A 381 -16.80 60.14 -5.12
N ILE A 382 -17.87 60.18 -5.92
CA ILE A 382 -19.20 59.69 -5.52
C ILE A 382 -19.70 58.63 -6.51
N CYS A 383 -19.80 58.98 -7.80
CA CYS A 383 -20.36 58.08 -8.83
C CYS A 383 -19.30 57.21 -9.54
N GLY A 384 -18.02 57.29 -9.13
CA GLY A 384 -16.91 56.67 -9.84
C GLY A 384 -16.12 55.70 -8.97
N SER A 385 -14.84 55.99 -8.72
CA SER A 385 -13.90 55.05 -8.09
C SER A 385 -14.38 54.43 -6.76
N PRO A 386 -14.91 55.18 -5.77
CA PRO A 386 -15.34 54.59 -4.50
C PRO A 386 -16.53 53.64 -4.63
N LEU A 387 -17.50 53.97 -5.50
CA LEU A 387 -18.64 53.10 -5.80
C LEU A 387 -18.16 51.79 -6.45
N ASN A 388 -17.31 51.88 -7.47
CA ASN A 388 -16.77 50.71 -8.16
C ASN A 388 -15.96 49.80 -7.20
N ALA A 389 -15.17 50.40 -6.30
CA ALA A 389 -14.40 49.66 -5.31
C ALA A 389 -15.31 48.93 -4.29
N PHE A 390 -16.38 49.58 -3.83
CA PHE A 390 -17.39 48.94 -2.99
C PHE A 390 -18.05 47.78 -3.71
N VAL A 391 -18.58 48.01 -4.92
CA VAL A 391 -19.29 47.01 -5.73
C VAL A 391 -18.40 45.79 -5.99
N SER A 392 -17.14 45.99 -6.41
CA SER A 392 -16.20 44.89 -6.64
C SER A 392 -15.92 44.09 -5.38
N SER A 393 -15.78 44.75 -4.22
CA SER A 393 -15.52 44.07 -2.94
C SER A 393 -16.77 43.33 -2.43
N ALA A 394 -17.94 43.94 -2.58
CA ALA A 394 -19.23 43.38 -2.19
C ALA A 394 -19.54 42.12 -3.01
N PHE A 395 -19.27 42.15 -4.31
CA PHE A 395 -19.39 40.97 -5.17
C PHE A 395 -18.48 39.83 -4.75
N GLY A 396 -17.19 40.12 -4.50
CA GLY A 396 -16.25 39.10 -4.04
C GLY A 396 -16.72 38.43 -2.76
N ILE A 397 -17.07 39.21 -1.73
CA ILE A 397 -17.54 38.69 -0.44
C ILE A 397 -18.83 37.87 -0.59
N ALA A 398 -19.81 38.39 -1.34
CA ALA A 398 -21.08 37.71 -1.55
C ALA A 398 -20.88 36.38 -2.31
N SER A 399 -20.10 36.39 -3.39
CA SER A 399 -19.81 35.19 -4.19
C SER A 399 -19.04 34.15 -3.39
N ASP A 400 -18.00 34.55 -2.64
CA ASP A 400 -17.21 33.63 -1.83
C ASP A 400 -18.05 32.99 -0.72
N THR A 401 -18.80 33.80 0.02
CA THR A 401 -19.59 33.33 1.18
C THR A 401 -20.76 32.45 0.74
N SER A 402 -21.55 32.90 -0.25
CA SER A 402 -22.67 32.12 -0.78
C SER A 402 -22.20 30.87 -1.52
N GLY A 403 -21.14 30.98 -2.32
CA GLY A 403 -20.60 29.87 -3.10
C GLY A 403 -20.05 28.75 -2.22
N ILE A 404 -19.35 29.08 -1.13
CA ILE A 404 -18.87 28.08 -0.17
C ILE A 404 -20.05 27.35 0.50
N MET A 405 -21.10 28.07 0.92
CA MET A 405 -22.27 27.44 1.55
C MET A 405 -23.07 26.59 0.57
N ALA A 406 -23.33 27.10 -0.64
CA ALA A 406 -24.05 26.37 -1.69
C ALA A 406 -23.32 25.10 -2.09
N SER A 407 -22.01 25.19 -2.37
CA SER A 407 -21.18 24.03 -2.72
C SER A 407 -21.16 22.99 -1.60
N SER A 408 -21.11 23.40 -0.33
CA SER A 408 -21.15 22.49 0.81
C SER A 408 -22.45 21.68 0.88
N VAL A 409 -23.59 22.34 0.72
CA VAL A 409 -24.91 21.70 0.73
C VAL A 409 -25.07 20.78 -0.48
N GLN A 410 -24.71 21.25 -1.68
CA GLN A 410 -24.78 20.46 -2.91
C GLN A 410 -23.88 19.21 -2.83
N SER A 411 -22.71 19.33 -2.21
CA SER A 411 -21.77 18.22 -2.08
C SER A 411 -22.27 17.15 -1.11
N LEU A 412 -22.85 17.56 0.02
CA LEU A 412 -23.55 16.64 0.94
C LEU A 412 -24.70 15.93 0.21
N GLN A 413 -25.50 16.67 -0.56
CA GLN A 413 -26.62 16.10 -1.32
C GLN A 413 -26.12 15.11 -2.40
N TYR A 414 -25.10 15.48 -3.16
CA TYR A 414 -24.53 14.61 -4.19
C TYR A 414 -24.01 13.28 -3.62
N VAL A 415 -23.17 13.34 -2.57
CA VAL A 415 -22.56 12.14 -1.98
C VAL A 415 -23.61 11.26 -1.29
N PHE A 416 -24.45 11.85 -0.44
CA PHE A 416 -25.31 11.09 0.47
C PHE A 416 -26.71 10.81 -0.08
N VAL A 417 -27.20 11.60 -1.03
CA VAL A 417 -28.52 11.39 -1.65
C VAL A 417 -28.39 10.74 -3.02
N ASN A 418 -27.50 11.25 -3.89
CA ASN A 418 -27.41 10.77 -5.27
C ASN A 418 -26.47 9.56 -5.42
N LYS A 419 -25.34 9.54 -4.70
CA LYS A 419 -24.29 8.52 -4.82
C LYS A 419 -24.24 7.47 -3.71
N SER A 420 -25.04 7.61 -2.66
CA SER A 420 -24.97 6.72 -1.49
C SER A 420 -25.18 5.24 -1.83
N LYS A 421 -26.00 4.91 -2.83
CA LYS A 421 -26.19 3.52 -3.30
C LYS A 421 -24.94 2.95 -3.97
N ASP A 422 -24.24 3.74 -4.77
CA ASP A 422 -23.00 3.33 -5.45
C ASP A 422 -21.91 3.07 -4.40
N ILE A 423 -21.74 4.01 -3.45
CA ILE A 423 -20.77 3.91 -2.35
C ILE A 423 -21.06 2.69 -1.47
N LEU A 424 -22.33 2.49 -1.09
CA LEU A 424 -22.78 1.34 -0.30
C LEU A 424 -22.49 0.02 -1.02
N THR A 425 -22.71 -0.03 -2.33
CA THR A 425 -22.43 -1.22 -3.15
C THR A 425 -20.94 -1.52 -3.16
N GLY A 426 -20.09 -0.51 -3.39
CA GLY A 426 -18.63 -0.67 -3.36
C GLY A 426 -18.11 -1.18 -2.01
N ILE A 427 -18.59 -0.63 -0.89
CA ILE A 427 -18.19 -1.07 0.46
C ILE A 427 -18.64 -2.50 0.75
N ARG A 428 -19.86 -2.88 0.37
CA ARG A 428 -20.36 -4.26 0.53
C ARG A 428 -19.55 -5.24 -0.30
N THR A 429 -19.23 -4.90 -1.54
CA THR A 429 -18.36 -5.73 -2.40
C THR A 429 -17.00 -5.95 -1.76
N ALA A 430 -16.34 -4.90 -1.27
CA ALA A 430 -15.07 -5.04 -0.58
C ALA A 430 -15.17 -5.88 0.70
N ASN A 431 -16.27 -5.75 1.46
CA ASN A 431 -16.51 -6.57 2.65
C ASN A 431 -16.66 -8.08 2.32
N MET A 432 -17.35 -8.40 1.21
CA MET A 432 -17.44 -9.79 0.72
C MET A 432 -16.08 -10.32 0.28
N GLU A 433 -15.28 -9.52 -0.44
CA GLU A 433 -13.94 -9.91 -0.89
C GLU A 433 -13.00 -10.20 0.30
N ILE A 434 -13.02 -9.36 1.35
CA ILE A 434 -12.25 -9.60 2.59
C ILE A 434 -12.73 -10.85 3.32
N SER A 435 -14.04 -11.13 3.34
CA SER A 435 -14.59 -12.36 3.94
C SER A 435 -14.14 -13.63 3.18
N GLY A 436 -13.92 -13.52 1.86
CA GLY A 436 -13.30 -14.58 1.05
C GLY A 436 -11.87 -14.89 1.48
N VAL A 437 -11.07 -13.85 1.80
CA VAL A 437 -9.70 -14.00 2.33
C VAL A 437 -9.69 -14.78 3.65
N GLU A 438 -10.62 -14.50 4.57
CA GLU A 438 -10.72 -15.23 5.84
C GLU A 438 -11.02 -16.72 5.63
N THR A 439 -11.93 -17.04 4.71
CA THR A 439 -12.30 -18.43 4.38
C THR A 439 -11.11 -19.19 3.79
N MET A 440 -10.38 -18.57 2.86
CA MET A 440 -9.16 -19.16 2.29
C MET A 440 -8.06 -19.34 3.34
N THR A 441 -7.94 -18.39 4.27
CA THR A 441 -6.99 -18.43 5.38
C THR A 441 -7.28 -19.61 6.32
N LYS A 442 -8.56 -19.87 6.64
CA LYS A 442 -8.97 -21.03 7.44
C LYS A 442 -8.60 -22.36 6.78
N ARG A 443 -8.93 -22.54 5.49
CA ARG A 443 -8.54 -23.74 4.72
C ARG A 443 -7.01 -23.92 4.69
N SER A 444 -6.26 -22.83 4.56
CA SER A 444 -4.80 -22.86 4.57
C SER A 444 -4.22 -23.28 5.94
N LYS A 445 -4.85 -22.86 7.05
CA LYS A 445 -4.46 -23.27 8.41
C LYS A 445 -4.63 -24.78 8.60
N GLU A 446 -5.70 -25.37 8.06
CA GLU A 446 -5.93 -26.82 8.11
C GLU A 446 -4.83 -27.58 7.36
N VAL A 447 -4.46 -27.13 6.17
CA VAL A 447 -3.36 -27.73 5.38
C VAL A 447 -2.02 -27.63 6.12
N VAL A 448 -1.68 -26.46 6.67
CA VAL A 448 -0.44 -26.29 7.44
C VAL A 448 -0.41 -27.19 8.67
N THR A 449 -1.55 -27.38 9.34
CA THR A 449 -1.69 -28.29 10.49
C THR A 449 -1.48 -29.74 10.07
N LEU A 450 -2.10 -30.19 8.99
CA LEU A 450 -1.92 -31.54 8.45
C LEU A 450 -0.46 -31.81 8.06
N VAL A 451 0.19 -30.85 7.41
CA VAL A 451 1.62 -30.95 7.05
C VAL A 451 2.48 -31.04 8.32
N LYS A 452 2.15 -30.27 9.36
CA LYS A 452 2.85 -30.33 10.65
C LYS A 452 2.71 -31.69 11.32
N GLU A 453 1.50 -32.21 11.42
CA GLU A 453 1.24 -33.53 12.02
C GLU A 453 1.98 -34.64 11.26
N THR A 454 1.89 -34.61 9.93
CA THR A 454 2.62 -35.55 9.06
C THR A 454 4.13 -35.43 9.27
N PHE A 455 4.66 -34.20 9.33
CA PHE A 455 6.08 -33.99 9.56
C PHE A 455 6.52 -34.53 10.93
N ASP A 456 5.76 -34.23 11.98
CA ASP A 456 6.08 -34.67 13.34
C ASP A 456 6.09 -36.21 13.42
N GLU A 457 5.17 -36.90 12.73
CA GLU A 457 5.13 -38.37 12.63
C GLU A 457 6.36 -38.97 11.91
N TYR A 458 6.79 -38.39 10.79
CA TYR A 458 7.93 -38.90 10.01
C TYR A 458 9.30 -38.40 10.48
N SER A 459 9.34 -37.30 11.26
CA SER A 459 10.59 -36.66 11.71
C SER A 459 11.47 -37.61 12.54
N PHE A 460 10.85 -38.46 13.37
CA PHE A 460 11.51 -39.46 14.19
C PHE A 460 12.21 -40.53 13.33
N SER A 461 11.50 -41.07 12.32
CA SER A 461 12.03 -42.09 11.40
C SER A 461 13.20 -41.57 10.55
N ARG A 462 13.08 -40.33 10.05
CA ARG A 462 14.14 -39.67 9.26
C ARG A 462 15.42 -39.45 10.07
N GLY A 463 15.28 -38.86 11.26
CA GLY A 463 16.42 -38.62 12.16
C GLY A 463 17.10 -39.93 12.54
N ALA A 464 16.32 -40.94 12.93
CA ALA A 464 16.84 -42.26 13.32
C ALA A 464 17.68 -42.93 12.21
N LEU A 465 17.28 -42.82 10.95
CA LEU A 465 18.01 -43.40 9.83
C LEU A 465 19.38 -42.72 9.60
N VAL A 466 19.42 -41.38 9.59
CA VAL A 466 20.67 -40.62 9.45
C VAL A 466 21.61 -40.92 10.61
N PHE A 467 21.11 -40.91 11.86
CA PHE A 467 21.91 -41.25 13.03
C PHE A 467 22.43 -42.69 12.98
N SER A 468 21.62 -43.65 12.52
CA SER A 468 22.02 -45.06 12.43
C SER A 468 23.22 -45.26 11.51
N VAL A 469 23.24 -44.62 10.33
CA VAL A 469 24.35 -44.73 9.37
C VAL A 469 25.67 -44.26 9.99
N PHE A 470 25.68 -43.11 10.68
CA PHE A 470 26.87 -42.60 11.35
C PHE A 470 27.25 -43.43 12.59
N PHE A 471 26.28 -43.86 13.39
CA PHE A 471 26.50 -44.68 14.57
C PHE A 471 27.16 -46.02 14.23
N PHE A 472 26.61 -46.74 13.24
CA PHE A 472 27.21 -48.00 12.79
C PHE A 472 28.54 -47.77 12.07
N GLY A 473 28.73 -46.65 11.37
CA GLY A 473 30.02 -46.23 10.82
C GLY A 473 31.09 -46.02 11.90
N LEU A 474 30.74 -45.37 13.01
CA LEU A 474 31.60 -45.18 14.18
C LEU A 474 31.92 -46.50 14.88
N ILE A 475 30.93 -47.38 15.07
CA ILE A 475 31.18 -48.71 15.64
C ILE A 475 32.15 -49.49 14.75
N SER A 476 31.94 -49.48 13.43
CA SER A 476 32.85 -50.11 12.47
C SER A 476 34.27 -49.57 12.60
N SER A 477 34.45 -48.25 12.70
CA SER A 477 35.76 -47.61 12.82
C SER A 477 36.45 -47.92 14.15
N LEU A 478 35.74 -47.82 15.28
CA LEU A 478 36.27 -48.08 16.61
C LEU A 478 36.67 -49.54 16.82
N LEU A 479 35.85 -50.49 16.34
CA LEU A 479 36.18 -51.92 16.39
C LEU A 479 37.47 -52.22 15.60
N GLY A 480 37.64 -51.59 14.44
CA GLY A 480 38.86 -51.73 13.65
C GLY A 480 40.08 -51.10 14.31
N ALA A 481 39.94 -49.89 14.85
CA ALA A 481 41.01 -49.21 15.58
C ALA A 481 41.46 -50.02 16.80
N PHE A 482 40.53 -50.51 17.62
CA PHE A 482 40.83 -51.34 18.80
C PHE A 482 41.55 -52.64 18.40
N ALA A 483 41.10 -53.31 17.34
CA ALA A 483 41.73 -54.51 16.81
C ALA A 483 43.16 -54.26 16.31
N ILE A 484 43.42 -53.09 15.71
CA ILE A 484 44.75 -52.67 15.27
C ILE A 484 45.66 -52.41 16.48
N PHE A 485 45.21 -51.61 17.45
CA PHE A 485 45.99 -51.31 18.66
C PHE A 485 46.38 -52.59 19.41
N LYS A 486 45.41 -53.48 19.66
CA LYS A 486 45.70 -54.78 20.31
C LYS A 486 46.59 -55.66 19.44
N GLY A 487 46.35 -55.75 18.13
CA GLY A 487 47.16 -56.56 17.22
C GLY A 487 48.61 -56.09 17.08
N VAL A 488 48.89 -54.80 17.26
CA VAL A 488 50.25 -54.24 17.25
C VAL A 488 50.97 -54.49 18.60
N CYS A 489 50.23 -54.37 19.72
CA CYS A 489 50.79 -54.47 21.08
C CYS A 489 50.95 -55.92 21.58
N THR A 490 50.09 -56.88 21.22
CA THR A 490 50.17 -58.28 21.68
C THR A 490 50.45 -59.27 20.56
N LYS A 491 51.40 -60.20 20.79
CA LYS A 491 51.70 -61.29 19.84
C LYS A 491 50.57 -62.33 19.89
N LYS A 492 49.93 -62.62 18.75
CA LYS A 492 48.84 -63.62 18.55
C LYS A 492 47.54 -63.33 19.33
N SER A 493 46.94 -62.17 19.09
CA SER A 493 45.66 -61.78 19.70
C SER A 493 44.45 -62.26 18.87
N ALA A 494 43.48 -62.94 19.51
CA ALA A 494 42.20 -63.30 18.89
C ALA A 494 41.36 -62.07 18.47
N TRP A 495 41.66 -60.90 19.06
CA TRP A 495 40.99 -59.63 18.78
C TRP A 495 41.21 -59.13 17.34
N VAL A 496 42.22 -59.64 16.62
CA VAL A 496 42.41 -59.35 15.19
C VAL A 496 41.24 -59.88 14.34
N HIS A 497 40.40 -60.78 14.86
CA HIS A 497 39.16 -61.19 14.19
C HIS A 497 38.08 -60.10 14.18
N MET A 498 38.12 -59.10 15.08
CA MET A 498 37.19 -57.97 15.04
C MET A 498 37.36 -57.09 13.78
N LEU A 499 38.51 -57.14 13.12
CA LEU A 499 38.69 -56.49 11.81
C LEU A 499 37.71 -57.03 10.76
N HIS A 500 37.30 -58.31 10.84
CA HIS A 500 36.26 -58.85 9.95
C HIS A 500 34.92 -58.17 10.14
N VAL A 501 34.50 -58.03 11.40
CA VAL A 501 33.25 -57.37 11.76
C VAL A 501 33.31 -55.91 11.33
N SER A 502 34.44 -55.23 11.58
CA SER A 502 34.67 -53.84 11.17
C SER A 502 34.50 -53.64 9.66
N TRP A 503 35.21 -54.38 8.80
CA TRP A 503 35.13 -54.12 7.35
C TRP A 503 33.81 -54.60 6.73
N ILE A 504 33.16 -55.65 7.26
CA ILE A 504 31.82 -56.08 6.81
C ILE A 504 30.79 -55.01 7.15
N LEU A 505 30.73 -54.59 8.42
CA LEU A 505 29.81 -53.55 8.87
C LEU A 505 30.06 -52.23 8.13
N GLY A 506 31.33 -51.86 7.95
CA GLY A 506 31.73 -50.66 7.20
C GLY A 506 31.27 -50.71 5.75
N THR A 507 31.27 -51.89 5.11
CA THR A 507 30.78 -52.03 3.73
C THR A 507 29.26 -51.87 3.64
N LEU A 508 28.52 -52.46 4.58
CA LEU A 508 27.05 -52.29 4.64
C LEU A 508 26.65 -50.83 4.87
N VAL A 509 27.33 -50.16 5.82
CA VAL A 509 27.14 -48.73 6.08
C VAL A 509 27.50 -47.89 4.84
N CYS A 510 28.56 -48.26 4.11
CA CYS A 510 28.96 -47.56 2.88
C CYS A 510 27.88 -47.64 1.79
N ILE A 511 27.27 -48.82 1.59
CA ILE A 511 26.16 -49.00 0.62
C ILE A 511 24.96 -48.14 1.00
N LEU A 512 24.51 -48.23 2.26
CA LEU A 512 23.38 -47.44 2.76
C LEU A 512 23.67 -45.94 2.73
N GLY A 513 24.89 -45.53 3.09
CA GLY A 513 25.31 -44.15 3.08
C GLY A 513 25.33 -43.54 1.68
N PHE A 514 25.78 -44.27 0.65
CA PHE A 514 25.74 -43.77 -0.73
C PHE A 514 24.30 -43.55 -1.22
N VAL A 515 23.37 -44.45 -0.88
CA VAL A 515 21.94 -44.27 -1.19
C VAL A 515 21.38 -43.07 -0.44
N LEU A 516 21.64 -42.96 0.86
CA LEU A 516 21.17 -41.85 1.70
C LEU A 516 21.70 -40.50 1.21
N SER A 517 22.99 -40.40 0.88
CA SER A 517 23.61 -39.18 0.36
C SER A 517 22.95 -38.74 -0.96
N ALA A 518 22.70 -39.69 -1.88
CA ALA A 518 21.98 -39.44 -3.12
C ALA A 518 20.55 -38.94 -2.89
N SER A 519 19.80 -39.58 -1.97
CA SER A 519 18.45 -39.15 -1.62
C SER A 519 18.43 -37.75 -1.03
N LEU A 520 19.34 -37.44 -0.09
CA LEU A 520 19.43 -36.11 0.52
C LEU A 520 19.85 -35.03 -0.48
N LEU A 521 20.70 -35.36 -1.46
CA LEU A 521 21.07 -34.42 -2.51
C LEU A 521 19.87 -34.12 -3.44
N ALA A 522 19.07 -35.14 -3.77
CA ALA A 522 17.83 -34.95 -4.53
C ALA A 522 16.79 -34.12 -3.74
N VAL A 523 16.66 -34.34 -2.42
CA VAL A 523 15.82 -33.49 -1.55
C VAL A 523 16.35 -32.06 -1.49
N GLY A 524 17.67 -31.86 -1.46
CA GLY A 524 18.28 -30.53 -1.60
C GLY A 524 17.92 -29.83 -2.91
N ALA A 525 17.81 -30.56 -4.02
CA ALA A 525 17.29 -30.02 -5.28
C ALA A 525 15.83 -29.58 -5.19
N VAL A 526 15.00 -30.33 -4.47
CA VAL A 526 13.61 -29.93 -4.21
C VAL A 526 13.55 -28.64 -3.40
N TRP A 527 14.32 -28.52 -2.32
CA TRP A 527 14.36 -27.28 -1.53
C TRP A 527 14.86 -26.08 -2.32
N TYR A 528 15.89 -26.27 -3.15
CA TYR A 528 16.36 -25.22 -4.05
C TYR A 528 15.29 -24.80 -5.07
N ASP A 529 14.56 -25.75 -5.63
CA ASP A 529 13.46 -25.46 -6.55
C ASP A 529 12.31 -24.71 -5.84
N SER A 530 11.97 -25.09 -4.60
CA SER A 530 11.00 -24.37 -3.77
C SER A 530 11.37 -22.91 -3.54
N CYS A 531 12.65 -22.60 -3.32
CA CYS A 531 13.13 -21.21 -3.23
C CYS A 531 12.85 -20.41 -4.51
N ASN A 532 13.07 -21.02 -5.68
CA ASN A 532 12.77 -20.39 -6.96
C ASN A 532 11.26 -20.21 -7.18
N TYR A 533 10.44 -21.18 -6.76
CA TYR A 533 8.97 -21.05 -6.82
C TYR A 533 8.47 -19.91 -5.93
N MET A 534 8.99 -19.78 -4.70
CA MET A 534 8.65 -18.68 -3.81
C MET A 534 8.98 -17.32 -4.44
N ASN A 535 10.16 -17.17 -5.04
CA ASN A 535 10.56 -15.93 -5.71
C ASN A 535 9.68 -15.60 -6.92
N ILE A 536 9.20 -16.61 -7.65
CA ILE A 536 8.24 -16.41 -8.75
C ILE A 536 6.90 -15.92 -8.20
N MET A 537 6.40 -16.53 -7.13
CA MET A 537 5.16 -16.11 -6.48
C MET A 537 5.25 -14.68 -5.92
N GLN A 538 6.35 -14.33 -5.27
CA GLN A 538 6.56 -12.96 -4.78
C GLN A 538 6.58 -11.93 -5.91
N ALA A 539 7.14 -12.30 -7.07
CA ALA A 539 7.23 -11.39 -8.21
C ALA A 539 5.88 -11.14 -8.89
N ASP A 540 5.07 -12.19 -9.09
CA ASP A 540 3.70 -12.08 -9.59
C ASP A 540 2.90 -13.38 -9.35
N VAL A 541 1.86 -13.32 -8.52
CA VAL A 541 0.96 -14.45 -8.27
C VAL A 541 -0.16 -14.61 -9.32
N SER A 542 -0.42 -13.59 -10.13
CA SER A 542 -1.55 -13.53 -11.10
C SER A 542 -1.71 -14.73 -12.03
N PRO A 543 -0.64 -15.41 -12.48
CA PRO A 543 -0.76 -16.57 -13.35
C PRO A 543 -1.24 -17.85 -12.65
N TYR A 544 -1.26 -17.88 -11.31
CA TYR A 544 -1.44 -19.10 -10.50
C TYR A 544 -2.66 -19.07 -9.60
N VAL A 545 -3.18 -17.88 -9.27
CA VAL A 545 -4.35 -17.69 -8.40
C VAL A 545 -5.40 -16.78 -9.07
N PRO A 546 -6.65 -16.77 -8.58
CA PRO A 546 -7.69 -15.86 -9.05
C PRO A 546 -7.29 -14.38 -8.99
N ARG A 547 -7.83 -13.57 -9.89
CA ARG A 547 -7.40 -12.20 -10.18
C ARG A 547 -7.53 -11.27 -8.99
N GLN A 548 -8.65 -11.29 -8.28
CA GLN A 548 -8.89 -10.42 -7.13
C GLN A 548 -7.85 -10.70 -6.04
N MET A 549 -7.69 -11.97 -5.67
CA MET A 549 -6.66 -12.40 -4.72
C MET A 549 -5.25 -12.05 -5.19
N ALA A 550 -4.95 -12.25 -6.48
CA ALA A 550 -3.66 -11.91 -7.05
C ALA A 550 -3.35 -10.42 -6.94
N THR A 551 -4.36 -9.57 -7.21
CA THR A 551 -4.21 -8.12 -7.18
C THR A 551 -3.99 -7.63 -5.75
N ILE A 552 -4.69 -8.19 -4.77
CA ILE A 552 -4.47 -7.89 -3.33
C ILE A 552 -3.08 -8.34 -2.89
N VAL A 553 -2.69 -9.59 -3.15
CA VAL A 553 -1.40 -10.15 -2.72
C VAL A 553 -0.23 -9.42 -3.39
N ASN A 554 -0.33 -9.13 -4.69
CA ASN A 554 0.68 -8.33 -5.40
C ASN A 554 0.76 -6.90 -4.84
N ALA A 555 -0.38 -6.29 -4.47
CA ALA A 555 -0.36 -4.98 -3.82
C ALA A 555 0.39 -5.03 -2.48
N CYS A 556 0.23 -6.10 -1.71
CA CYS A 556 0.95 -6.30 -0.46
C CYS A 556 2.44 -6.56 -0.63
N PHE A 557 2.84 -7.36 -1.63
CA PHE A 557 4.27 -7.55 -1.93
C PHE A 557 4.96 -6.28 -2.40
N ASN A 558 4.22 -5.38 -3.07
CA ASN A 558 4.73 -4.07 -3.51
C ASN A 558 4.57 -2.95 -2.47
N ASP A 559 4.07 -3.25 -1.26
CA ASP A 559 3.75 -2.27 -0.21
C ASP A 559 2.85 -1.11 -0.69
N SER A 560 1.93 -1.42 -1.60
CA SER A 560 0.92 -0.49 -2.10
C SER A 560 -0.41 -0.66 -1.36
N SER A 561 -1.28 0.35 -1.45
CA SER A 561 -2.61 0.31 -0.85
C SER A 561 -3.47 -0.82 -1.42
N ILE A 562 -4.13 -1.57 -0.53
CA ILE A 562 -5.14 -2.56 -0.93
C ILE A 562 -6.48 -1.93 -1.34
N LEU A 563 -6.68 -0.63 -1.11
CA LEU A 563 -7.95 0.04 -1.42
C LEU A 563 -8.22 0.10 -2.92
N GLN A 564 -7.16 0.17 -3.73
CA GLN A 564 -7.26 0.14 -5.19
C GLN A 564 -7.73 -1.25 -5.69
N PRO A 565 -7.09 -2.38 -5.31
CA PRO A 565 -7.59 -3.72 -5.60
C PRO A 565 -9.04 -3.95 -5.18
N LEU A 566 -9.44 -3.44 -4.01
CA LEU A 566 -10.81 -3.53 -3.48
C LEU A 566 -11.80 -2.54 -4.12
N LYS A 567 -11.36 -1.73 -5.09
CA LYS A 567 -12.15 -0.68 -5.74
C LYS A 567 -12.78 0.32 -4.76
N LEU A 568 -12.14 0.54 -3.62
CA LEU A 568 -12.61 1.44 -2.57
C LEU A 568 -12.06 2.85 -2.71
N GLU A 569 -10.94 3.03 -3.40
CA GLU A 569 -10.26 4.33 -3.49
C GLU A 569 -11.18 5.42 -4.03
N ASP A 570 -11.85 5.16 -5.16
CA ASP A 570 -12.85 6.07 -5.73
C ASP A 570 -14.08 6.23 -4.84
N GLN A 571 -14.52 5.15 -4.19
CA GLN A 571 -15.74 5.13 -3.38
C GLN A 571 -15.61 5.95 -2.09
N ILE A 572 -14.40 6.08 -1.55
CA ILE A 572 -14.14 6.83 -0.31
C ILE A 572 -13.48 8.19 -0.57
N ALA A 573 -13.20 8.53 -1.83
CA ALA A 573 -12.51 9.77 -2.21
C ALA A 573 -13.26 11.02 -1.75
N PHE A 574 -14.61 10.97 -1.72
CA PHE A 574 -15.47 12.06 -1.24
C PHE A 574 -15.09 12.59 0.15
N SER A 575 -14.53 11.74 1.01
CA SER A 575 -14.20 12.10 2.40
C SER A 575 -13.22 13.27 2.49
N CYS A 576 -12.25 13.34 1.58
CA CYS A 576 -11.27 14.43 1.56
C CYS A 576 -11.90 15.75 1.13
N TYR A 577 -12.70 15.70 0.08
CA TYR A 577 -13.42 16.87 -0.42
C TYR A 577 -14.40 17.43 0.63
N MET A 578 -15.03 16.55 1.42
CA MET A 578 -15.88 16.94 2.56
C MET A 578 -15.09 17.66 3.66
N ASP A 579 -13.90 17.17 4.03
CA ASP A 579 -13.06 17.79 5.06
C ASP A 579 -12.53 19.18 4.61
N ASP A 580 -12.08 19.29 3.36
CA ASP A 580 -11.62 20.55 2.77
C ASP A 580 -12.76 21.60 2.74
N THR A 581 -13.94 21.19 2.29
CA THR A 581 -15.12 22.06 2.18
C THR A 581 -15.63 22.49 3.56
N TYR A 582 -15.66 21.57 4.52
CA TYR A 582 -16.05 21.87 5.90
C TYR A 582 -15.08 22.85 6.58
N THR A 583 -13.78 22.69 6.34
CA THR A 583 -12.76 23.61 6.86
C THR A 583 -12.98 25.03 6.33
N LYS A 584 -13.28 25.17 5.03
CA LYS A 584 -13.62 26.46 4.42
C LYS A 584 -14.86 27.08 5.07
N VAL A 585 -15.97 26.34 5.16
CA VAL A 585 -17.22 26.81 5.80
C VAL A 585 -17.01 27.28 7.23
N LYS A 586 -16.20 26.55 8.00
CA LYS A 586 -15.91 26.88 9.40
C LYS A 586 -15.12 28.19 9.51
N SER A 587 -14.24 28.47 8.54
CA SER A 587 -13.46 29.71 8.47
C SER A 587 -14.19 30.90 7.84
N THR A 588 -15.35 30.68 7.21
CA THR A 588 -16.13 31.72 6.56
C THR A 588 -16.64 32.76 7.57
N ASP A 589 -16.39 34.03 7.28
CA ASP A 589 -16.87 35.17 8.06
C ASP A 589 -18.15 35.76 7.43
N PHE A 590 -19.28 35.51 8.06
CA PHE A 590 -20.59 36.05 7.65
C PHE A 590 -20.78 37.54 7.99
N SER A 591 -19.86 38.17 8.73
CA SER A 591 -19.94 39.58 9.12
C SER A 591 -19.16 40.53 8.19
N SER A 592 -18.33 39.97 7.30
CA SER A 592 -17.49 40.75 6.38
C SER A 592 -18.31 41.66 5.47
N PHE A 593 -19.43 41.17 4.93
CA PHE A 593 -20.30 41.98 4.07
C PHE A 593 -20.93 43.15 4.83
N LYS A 594 -21.47 42.89 6.02
CA LYS A 594 -22.04 43.94 6.89
C LYS A 594 -21.01 45.01 7.24
N THR A 595 -19.77 44.61 7.52
CA THR A 595 -18.66 45.52 7.83
C THR A 595 -18.34 46.40 6.62
N LEU A 596 -18.22 45.81 5.43
CA LEU A 596 -17.97 46.54 4.18
C LEU A 596 -19.10 47.54 3.88
N THR A 597 -20.35 47.08 3.94
CA THR A 597 -21.54 47.90 3.65
C THR A 597 -21.71 49.02 4.66
N SER A 598 -21.45 48.78 5.95
CA SER A 598 -21.44 49.83 6.98
C SER A 598 -20.36 50.87 6.70
N ALA A 599 -19.13 50.44 6.39
CA ALA A 599 -18.01 51.34 6.14
C ALA A 599 -18.23 52.22 4.91
N TYR A 600 -18.82 51.65 3.85
CA TYR A 600 -19.22 52.42 2.68
C TYR A 600 -20.43 53.33 2.98
N GLY A 601 -21.39 52.85 3.78
CA GLY A 601 -22.55 53.61 4.23
C GLY A 601 -22.22 54.88 5.01
N VAL A 602 -21.17 54.85 5.83
CA VAL A 602 -20.65 56.06 6.50
C VAL A 602 -20.20 57.09 5.46
N LYS A 603 -19.48 56.67 4.40
CA LYS A 603 -19.07 57.58 3.32
C LYS A 603 -20.29 58.16 2.59
N VAL A 604 -21.29 57.33 2.28
CA VAL A 604 -22.52 57.77 1.61
C VAL A 604 -23.28 58.77 2.48
N SER A 605 -23.31 58.57 3.80
CA SER A 605 -23.97 59.46 4.74
C SER A 605 -23.25 60.80 4.92
N ASP A 606 -21.93 60.81 4.73
CA ASP A 606 -21.11 62.02 4.82
C ASP A 606 -21.14 62.86 3.54
N TYR A 607 -21.62 62.30 2.41
CA TYR A 607 -21.74 63.06 1.17
C TYR A 607 -22.72 64.23 1.33
N GLY A 608 -22.28 65.40 0.90
CA GLY A 608 -23.08 66.60 0.87
C GLY A 608 -22.95 67.34 -0.45
N LEU A 609 -23.76 68.38 -0.59
CA LEU A 609 -23.82 69.21 -1.80
C LEU A 609 -22.46 69.81 -2.20
N ARG A 610 -21.58 70.08 -1.23
CA ARG A 610 -20.24 70.62 -1.49
C ARG A 610 -19.35 69.62 -2.22
N ASP A 611 -19.53 68.32 -2.04
CA ASP A 611 -18.75 67.29 -2.70
C ASP A 611 -19.05 67.24 -4.21
N PHE A 612 -20.26 67.64 -4.60
CA PHE A 612 -20.65 67.85 -6.00
C PHE A 612 -20.17 69.20 -6.58
N GLY A 613 -19.53 70.05 -5.78
CA GLY A 613 -19.14 71.39 -6.20
C GLY A 613 -20.31 72.40 -6.20
N PHE A 614 -21.42 72.10 -5.53
CA PHE A 614 -22.48 73.09 -5.32
C PHE A 614 -21.99 74.19 -4.37
N ASP A 615 -22.13 75.44 -4.80
CA ASP A 615 -21.70 76.63 -4.07
C ASP A 615 -22.89 77.58 -3.82
N SER A 616 -23.17 77.80 -2.53
CA SER A 616 -24.22 78.73 -2.12
C SER A 616 -23.96 80.17 -2.57
N ALA A 617 -22.69 80.59 -2.75
CA ALA A 617 -22.38 81.92 -3.26
C ALA A 617 -22.74 82.06 -4.74
N THR A 618 -22.42 81.05 -5.56
CA THR A 618 -22.85 80.96 -6.96
C THR A 618 -24.38 80.97 -7.09
N SER A 619 -25.09 80.23 -6.23
CA SER A 619 -26.56 80.27 -6.19
C SER A 619 -27.09 81.69 -5.91
N ARG A 620 -26.54 82.38 -4.89
CA ARG A 620 -26.93 83.77 -4.58
C ARG A 620 -26.59 84.75 -5.70
N ASP A 621 -25.44 84.60 -6.37
CA ASP A 621 -25.03 85.43 -7.50
C ASP A 621 -25.99 85.25 -8.71
N LEU A 622 -26.35 84.00 -9.04
CA LEU A 622 -27.30 83.70 -10.10
C LEU A 622 -28.70 84.26 -9.79
N LEU A 623 -29.18 84.12 -8.55
CA LEU A 623 -30.45 84.72 -8.11
C LEU A 623 -30.40 86.25 -8.13
N SER A 624 -29.27 86.87 -7.76
CA SER A 624 -29.08 88.32 -7.85
C SER A 624 -29.13 88.81 -9.30
N LYS A 625 -28.45 88.10 -10.21
CA LYS A 625 -28.48 88.39 -11.66
C LYS A 625 -29.89 88.23 -12.25
N LEU A 626 -30.63 87.21 -11.81
CA LEU A 626 -32.04 87.03 -12.18
C LEU A 626 -32.90 88.21 -11.71
N ASN A 627 -32.80 88.59 -10.44
CA ASN A 627 -33.57 89.71 -9.89
C ASN A 627 -33.28 91.02 -10.64
N ALA A 628 -32.02 91.26 -11.02
CA ALA A 628 -31.65 92.41 -11.85
C ALA A 628 -32.23 92.32 -13.27
N ALA A 629 -32.10 91.17 -13.93
CA ALA A 629 -32.59 90.99 -15.31
C ALA A 629 -34.12 91.10 -15.42
N VAL A 630 -34.86 90.67 -14.40
CA VAL A 630 -36.32 90.80 -14.31
C VAL A 630 -36.74 92.25 -14.06
N ALA A 631 -35.96 93.00 -13.28
CA ALA A 631 -36.17 94.44 -13.10
C ALA A 631 -35.90 95.22 -14.40
N ASP A 632 -34.86 94.87 -15.16
CA ASP A 632 -34.51 95.50 -16.44
C ASP A 632 -35.63 95.38 -17.50
N VAL A 633 -36.44 94.31 -17.45
CA VAL A 633 -37.60 94.14 -18.33
C VAL A 633 -38.93 94.59 -17.69
N ASN A 634 -38.88 95.24 -16.53
CA ASN A 634 -40.05 95.69 -15.76
C ASN A 634 -41.08 94.57 -15.49
N LYS A 635 -40.59 93.39 -15.10
CA LYS A 635 -41.40 92.21 -14.74
C LYS A 635 -41.20 91.79 -13.29
N ILE A 636 -41.01 92.75 -12.39
CA ILE A 636 -40.74 92.48 -10.97
C ILE A 636 -41.97 91.82 -10.32
N GLY A 637 -41.75 90.70 -9.61
CA GLY A 637 -42.79 90.02 -8.84
C GLY A 637 -43.12 90.70 -7.51
N SER A 638 -44.07 90.14 -6.77
CA SER A 638 -44.45 90.61 -5.42
C SER A 638 -43.31 90.56 -4.40
N LYS A 639 -42.30 89.69 -4.64
CA LYS A 639 -41.06 89.56 -3.88
C LYS A 639 -39.90 89.20 -4.84
N SER A 640 -38.67 89.37 -4.37
CA SER A 640 -37.47 88.90 -5.08
C SER A 640 -37.40 87.38 -5.17
N PHE A 641 -36.76 86.88 -6.21
CA PHE A 641 -36.42 85.47 -6.36
C PHE A 641 -35.45 85.02 -5.27
N THR A 642 -35.75 83.85 -4.71
CA THR A 642 -35.00 83.12 -3.69
C THR A 642 -34.87 81.66 -4.12
N GLN A 643 -34.05 80.88 -3.41
CA GLN A 643 -33.88 79.46 -3.69
C GLN A 643 -35.18 78.66 -3.57
N GLU A 644 -36.12 79.08 -2.71
CA GLU A 644 -37.39 78.38 -2.48
C GLU A 644 -38.45 78.68 -3.54
N ASN A 645 -38.51 79.93 -4.01
CA ASN A 645 -39.59 80.37 -4.91
C ASN A 645 -39.20 80.33 -6.40
N VAL A 646 -37.91 80.21 -6.74
CA VAL A 646 -37.46 80.11 -8.13
C VAL A 646 -37.95 78.83 -8.81
N VAL A 647 -38.20 77.77 -8.02
CA VAL A 647 -38.77 76.51 -8.53
C VAL A 647 -40.29 76.57 -8.72
N THR A 648 -40.96 77.57 -8.15
CA THR A 648 -42.40 77.82 -8.29
C THR A 648 -42.66 79.30 -8.61
N PRO A 649 -42.12 79.81 -9.74
CA PRO A 649 -42.02 81.24 -10.02
C PRO A 649 -43.38 81.96 -10.06
N TRP A 650 -44.44 81.25 -10.44
CA TRP A 650 -45.80 81.79 -10.53
C TRP A 650 -46.37 82.26 -9.18
N VAL A 651 -45.88 81.71 -8.06
CA VAL A 651 -46.27 82.15 -6.70
C VAL A 651 -45.87 83.62 -6.46
N LEU A 652 -44.84 84.12 -7.15
CA LEU A 652 -44.40 85.51 -7.03
C LEU A 652 -45.28 86.50 -7.79
N TYR A 653 -46.10 86.04 -8.74
CA TYR A 653 -46.90 86.88 -9.63
C TYR A 653 -48.39 86.80 -9.29
N SER A 654 -48.72 86.88 -8.00
CA SER A 654 -50.10 86.95 -7.50
C SER A 654 -51.00 85.78 -7.93
N GLY A 655 -50.43 84.59 -8.10
CA GLY A 655 -51.19 83.39 -8.43
C GLY A 655 -51.57 83.25 -9.91
N GLU A 656 -50.86 83.92 -10.82
CA GLU A 656 -50.85 83.51 -12.22
C GLU A 656 -50.55 81.99 -12.32
N SER A 657 -51.09 81.32 -13.33
CA SER A 657 -50.90 79.88 -13.50
C SER A 657 -49.93 79.61 -14.67
N PRO A 658 -49.16 78.51 -14.66
CA PRO A 658 -48.48 78.00 -15.85
C PRO A 658 -49.37 77.97 -17.12
N ALA A 659 -50.68 77.76 -16.95
CA ALA A 659 -51.68 77.83 -18.01
C ALA A 659 -51.69 79.17 -18.77
N THR A 660 -51.34 80.28 -18.13
CA THR A 660 -51.36 81.63 -18.73
C THR A 660 -50.44 81.76 -19.94
N PHE A 661 -49.39 80.92 -20.04
CA PHE A 661 -48.45 80.89 -21.17
C PHE A 661 -48.50 79.56 -21.94
N GLU A 662 -49.63 78.84 -21.82
CA GLU A 662 -49.85 77.54 -22.47
C GLU A 662 -48.76 76.51 -22.10
N CYS A 663 -48.22 76.56 -20.88
CA CYS A 663 -47.20 75.59 -20.46
C CYS A 663 -47.79 74.21 -20.18
N ASP A 664 -49.07 74.16 -19.77
CA ASP A 664 -49.78 72.92 -19.44
C ASP A 664 -50.22 72.14 -20.69
N SER A 665 -50.41 72.80 -21.84
CA SER A 665 -50.82 72.17 -23.10
C SER A 665 -49.65 71.66 -23.95
N LYS A 666 -48.40 71.87 -23.51
CA LYS A 666 -47.18 71.58 -24.28
C LYS A 666 -46.55 70.21 -23.99
N ASN A 667 -47.19 69.34 -23.20
CA ASN A 667 -46.64 68.04 -22.75
C ASN A 667 -45.19 68.17 -22.25
N LEU A 668 -44.91 69.20 -21.46
CA LEU A 668 -43.60 69.45 -20.89
C LEU A 668 -43.33 68.52 -19.71
N ASN A 669 -42.06 68.19 -19.46
CA ASN A 669 -41.68 67.57 -18.19
C ASN A 669 -41.98 68.55 -17.05
N LEU A 670 -42.31 68.03 -15.87
CA LEU A 670 -42.56 68.84 -14.66
C LEU A 670 -41.42 69.84 -14.39
N ASP A 671 -40.18 69.42 -14.62
CA ASP A 671 -38.99 70.25 -14.45
C ASP A 671 -38.87 71.38 -15.50
N ASP A 672 -39.56 71.31 -16.63
CA ASP A 672 -39.53 72.34 -17.69
C ASP A 672 -40.67 73.38 -17.54
N VAL A 673 -41.68 73.10 -16.69
CA VAL A 673 -42.83 73.99 -16.47
C VAL A 673 -42.42 75.36 -15.93
N PRO A 674 -41.53 75.48 -14.91
CA PRO A 674 -41.07 76.79 -14.43
C PRO A 674 -40.32 77.61 -15.50
N ILE A 675 -39.52 76.94 -16.34
CA ILE A 675 -38.78 77.57 -17.44
C ILE A 675 -39.74 78.12 -18.48
N CYS A 676 -40.74 77.32 -18.89
CA CYS A 676 -41.76 77.76 -19.83
C CYS A 676 -42.53 78.99 -19.32
N PHE A 677 -42.98 78.95 -18.06
CA PHE A 677 -43.72 80.06 -17.47
C PHE A 677 -42.90 81.35 -17.50
N MET A 678 -41.63 81.28 -17.06
CA MET A 678 -40.78 82.46 -17.00
C MET A 678 -40.32 82.96 -18.37
N LYS A 679 -40.15 82.07 -19.35
CA LYS A 679 -39.93 82.48 -20.74
C LYS A 679 -41.09 83.33 -21.25
N GLY A 680 -42.33 82.84 -21.10
CA GLY A 680 -43.52 83.60 -21.47
C GLY A 680 -43.62 84.94 -20.73
N LYS A 681 -43.26 84.95 -19.44
CA LYS A 681 -43.26 86.16 -18.62
C LYS A 681 -42.21 87.19 -19.07
N CYS A 682 -40.96 86.78 -19.25
CA CYS A 682 -39.85 87.63 -19.70
C CYS A 682 -40.10 88.18 -21.12
N GLU A 683 -40.72 87.39 -22.00
CA GLU A 683 -41.00 87.79 -23.38
C GLU A 683 -42.21 88.73 -23.51
N SER A 684 -43.09 88.77 -22.50
CA SER A 684 -44.27 89.63 -22.48
C SER A 684 -43.89 91.13 -22.42
N GLY A 685 -44.42 91.96 -23.35
CA GLY A 685 -44.20 93.42 -23.37
C GLY A 685 -43.29 93.92 -24.50
N THR A 686 -42.85 95.19 -24.43
CA THR A 686 -42.21 95.93 -25.53
C THR A 686 -40.69 96.11 -25.43
N ASN A 687 -40.03 95.50 -24.44
CA ASN A 687 -38.58 95.60 -24.25
C ASN A 687 -37.78 95.01 -25.44
N PRO A 688 -36.52 95.44 -25.67
CA PRO A 688 -35.66 94.87 -26.72
C PRO A 688 -35.45 93.36 -26.55
N ALA A 689 -35.32 92.64 -27.68
CA ALA A 689 -35.09 91.20 -27.69
C ALA A 689 -33.88 90.78 -26.82
N SER A 690 -32.79 91.56 -26.86
CA SER A 690 -31.59 91.29 -26.06
C SER A 690 -31.82 91.36 -24.55
N SER A 691 -32.75 92.19 -24.05
CA SER A 691 -33.11 92.23 -22.62
C SER A 691 -34.05 91.10 -22.24
N LYS A 692 -34.97 90.72 -23.13
CA LYS A 692 -35.86 89.57 -22.95
C LYS A 692 -35.06 88.26 -22.87
N ASP A 693 -34.12 88.07 -23.78
CA ASP A 693 -33.23 86.89 -23.80
C ASP A 693 -32.35 86.81 -22.55
N LYS A 694 -31.86 87.96 -22.05
CA LYS A 694 -31.12 88.02 -20.78
C LYS A 694 -31.99 87.60 -19.59
N CYS A 695 -33.25 88.05 -19.53
CA CYS A 695 -34.20 87.65 -18.48
C CYS A 695 -34.44 86.13 -18.50
N THR A 696 -34.77 85.58 -19.68
CA THR A 696 -34.99 84.13 -19.84
C THR A 696 -33.75 83.33 -19.48
N THR A 697 -32.57 83.73 -19.96
CA THR A 697 -31.30 83.04 -19.69
C THR A 697 -30.92 83.11 -18.21
N ALA A 698 -31.07 84.28 -17.56
CA ALA A 698 -30.80 84.43 -16.14
C ALA A 698 -31.73 83.55 -15.29
N PHE A 699 -33.01 83.44 -15.68
CA PHE A 699 -33.95 82.54 -15.00
C PHE A 699 -33.55 81.09 -15.19
N THR A 700 -33.34 80.63 -16.43
CA THR A 700 -32.95 79.24 -16.71
C THR A 700 -31.68 78.85 -15.96
N ASN A 701 -30.68 79.74 -15.88
CA ASN A 701 -29.44 79.46 -15.16
C ASN A 701 -29.66 79.35 -13.65
N ALA A 702 -30.41 80.29 -13.05
CA ALA A 702 -30.71 80.26 -11.62
C ALA A 702 -31.60 79.07 -11.24
N TYR A 703 -32.64 78.80 -12.03
CA TYR A 703 -33.54 77.65 -11.85
C TYR A 703 -32.80 76.33 -11.98
N ASN A 704 -32.02 76.10 -13.05
CA ASN A 704 -31.30 74.85 -13.24
C ASN A 704 -30.25 74.60 -12.15
N TYR A 705 -29.57 75.65 -11.67
CA TYR A 705 -28.62 75.53 -10.57
C TYR A 705 -29.32 75.14 -9.25
N VAL A 706 -30.50 75.72 -8.98
CA VAL A 706 -31.30 75.40 -7.79
C VAL A 706 -31.99 74.04 -7.92
N LEU A 707 -32.44 73.65 -9.12
CA LEU A 707 -32.97 72.32 -9.37
C LEU A 707 -31.88 71.25 -9.18
N SER A 708 -30.63 71.55 -9.52
CA SER A 708 -29.49 70.66 -9.25
C SER A 708 -29.34 70.37 -7.75
N PHE A 709 -29.55 71.36 -6.87
CA PHE A 709 -29.56 71.14 -5.42
C PHE A 709 -30.60 70.09 -5.00
N ASN A 710 -31.83 70.19 -5.52
CA ASN A 710 -32.90 69.25 -5.18
C ASN A 710 -32.58 67.84 -5.70
N LYS A 711 -32.15 67.72 -6.96
CA LYS A 711 -31.82 66.42 -7.58
C LYS A 711 -30.59 65.75 -6.94
N ILE A 712 -29.57 66.53 -6.55
CA ILE A 712 -28.42 65.99 -5.82
C ILE A 712 -28.83 65.51 -4.43
N SER A 713 -29.63 66.30 -3.71
CA SER A 713 -30.10 65.91 -2.36
C SER A 713 -30.94 64.62 -2.41
N ASP A 714 -31.87 64.55 -3.37
CA ASP A 714 -32.70 63.37 -3.63
C ASP A 714 -31.86 62.14 -4.03
N MET A 715 -30.82 62.32 -4.86
CA MET A 715 -29.89 61.25 -5.19
C MET A 715 -29.13 60.74 -3.96
N ILE A 716 -28.64 61.63 -3.08
CA ILE A 716 -27.92 61.21 -1.85
C ILE A 716 -28.88 60.46 -0.91
N ASP A 717 -30.10 60.97 -0.75
CA ASP A 717 -31.13 60.33 0.08
C ASP A 717 -31.46 58.92 -0.45
N THR A 718 -31.75 58.78 -1.74
CA THR A 718 -32.05 57.49 -2.38
C THR A 718 -30.84 56.56 -2.41
N MET A 719 -29.62 57.07 -2.63
CA MET A 719 -28.38 56.29 -2.56
C MET A 719 -28.15 55.69 -1.17
N ARG A 720 -28.53 56.43 -0.14
CA ARG A 720 -28.48 55.99 1.24
C ARG A 720 -29.62 55.02 1.56
N GLU A 721 -30.84 55.25 1.05
CA GLU A 721 -31.96 54.34 1.22
C GLU A 721 -31.73 52.97 0.55
N ASP A 722 -31.31 52.94 -0.71
CA ASP A 722 -31.04 51.69 -1.44
C ASP A 722 -29.92 50.87 -0.78
N LEU A 723 -28.93 51.54 -0.17
CA LEU A 723 -27.81 50.90 0.51
C LEU A 723 -28.12 50.47 1.94
N LEU A 724 -28.64 51.39 2.76
CA LEU A 724 -28.79 51.26 4.23
C LEU A 724 -30.25 51.17 4.68
N GLY A 725 -31.20 51.79 3.96
CA GLY A 725 -32.62 51.81 4.31
C GLY A 725 -32.97 52.64 5.54
N ASP A 726 -32.21 53.72 5.81
CA ASP A 726 -32.29 54.49 7.06
C ASP A 726 -32.77 55.94 6.90
N THR A 727 -33.17 56.36 5.70
CA THR A 727 -33.67 57.72 5.43
C THR A 727 -35.19 57.84 5.55
N GLY A 728 -35.93 56.77 5.23
CA GLY A 728 -37.39 56.76 5.21
C GLY A 728 -38.01 57.63 4.10
N LYS A 729 -37.21 58.05 3.10
CA LYS A 729 -37.66 58.89 1.98
C LYS A 729 -38.07 58.10 0.73
N GLY A 730 -37.95 56.77 0.76
CA GLY A 730 -38.28 55.89 -0.36
C GLY A 730 -37.06 55.54 -1.21
N PHE A 731 -37.12 54.36 -1.83
CA PHE A 731 -36.07 53.85 -2.72
C PHE A 731 -36.03 54.61 -4.05
N SER A 732 -34.91 54.50 -4.77
CA SER A 732 -34.80 55.11 -6.11
C SER A 732 -35.81 54.53 -7.10
N ASP A 733 -36.25 55.32 -8.10
CA ASP A 733 -37.27 54.93 -9.08
C ASP A 733 -36.94 53.64 -9.86
N ASN A 734 -35.66 53.28 -9.97
CA ASN A 734 -35.19 52.07 -10.67
C ASN A 734 -34.83 50.93 -9.71
N TRP A 735 -35.10 51.07 -8.41
CA TRP A 735 -34.86 50.04 -7.41
C TRP A 735 -36.01 49.03 -7.43
N ASN A 736 -35.73 47.81 -7.89
CA ASN A 736 -36.74 46.76 -8.06
C ASN A 736 -37.00 45.92 -6.78
N TYR A 737 -36.54 46.39 -5.62
CA TYR A 737 -36.54 45.61 -4.38
C TYR A 737 -37.30 46.35 -3.28
N THR A 738 -37.89 45.59 -2.35
CA THR A 738 -38.66 46.15 -1.23
C THR A 738 -37.80 46.47 0.00
N VAL A 739 -36.51 46.18 -0.05
CA VAL A 739 -35.55 46.28 1.05
C VAL A 739 -34.22 46.84 0.54
N SER A 740 -33.41 47.40 1.43
CA SER A 740 -32.06 47.86 1.12
C SER A 740 -31.08 46.69 0.96
N ILE A 741 -29.90 46.95 0.37
CA ILE A 741 -28.82 45.96 0.30
C ILE A 741 -28.43 45.48 1.69
N MET A 742 -28.28 46.40 2.64
CA MET A 742 -27.87 46.07 4.00
C MET A 742 -28.88 45.18 4.70
N GLU A 743 -30.18 45.50 4.62
CA GLU A 743 -31.25 44.73 5.26
C GLU A 743 -31.33 43.31 4.68
N PHE A 744 -31.31 43.18 3.35
CA PHE A 744 -31.35 41.87 2.70
C PHE A 744 -30.12 41.03 3.03
N ALA A 745 -28.93 41.62 2.98
CA ALA A 745 -27.69 40.92 3.28
C ALA A 745 -27.61 40.48 4.75
N ASP A 746 -28.06 41.32 5.70
CA ASP A 746 -28.04 40.97 7.12
C ASP A 746 -28.95 39.77 7.42
N ASP A 747 -30.16 39.73 6.86
CA ASP A 747 -31.05 38.57 6.97
C ASP A 747 -30.44 37.32 6.31
N TYR A 748 -29.98 37.46 5.07
CA TYR A 748 -29.42 36.35 4.30
C TYR A 748 -28.18 35.73 4.98
N PHE A 749 -27.19 36.54 5.37
CA PHE A 749 -25.99 36.03 6.03
C PHE A 749 -26.27 35.52 7.45
N SER A 750 -27.27 36.05 8.16
CA SER A 750 -27.72 35.50 9.44
C SER A 750 -28.38 34.12 9.29
N ARG A 751 -29.17 33.93 8.23
CA ARG A 751 -29.73 32.63 7.87
C ARG A 751 -28.64 31.64 7.48
N LEU A 752 -27.62 32.05 6.72
CA LEU A 752 -26.46 31.21 6.40
C LEU A 752 -25.67 30.81 7.66
N ALA A 753 -25.41 31.75 8.57
CA ALA A 753 -24.74 31.46 9.83
C ALA A 753 -25.54 30.45 10.68
N THR A 754 -26.88 30.54 10.64
CA THR A 754 -27.77 29.57 11.27
C THR A 754 -27.63 28.19 10.63
N VAL A 755 -27.69 28.08 9.29
CA VAL A 755 -27.49 26.81 8.57
C VAL A 755 -26.13 26.20 8.88
N ARG A 756 -25.05 27.01 8.93
CA ARG A 756 -23.72 26.50 9.32
C ARG A 756 -23.81 25.79 10.67
N LYS A 757 -24.38 26.45 11.67
CA LYS A 757 -24.40 25.96 13.05
C LYS A 757 -25.39 24.81 13.26
N SER A 758 -26.59 24.89 12.70
CA SER A 758 -27.67 23.92 12.94
C SER A 758 -27.56 22.67 12.08
N THR A 759 -27.04 22.82 10.86
CA THR A 759 -27.03 21.76 9.85
C THR A 759 -25.63 21.27 9.59
N ILE A 760 -24.74 22.13 9.06
CA ILE A 760 -23.41 21.69 8.62
C ILE A 760 -22.57 21.19 9.80
N ASP A 761 -22.44 21.98 10.86
CA ASP A 761 -21.67 21.60 12.06
C ASP A 761 -22.25 20.36 12.74
N THR A 762 -23.58 20.24 12.84
CA THR A 762 -24.25 19.07 13.43
C THR A 762 -23.97 17.78 12.67
N LEU A 763 -23.92 17.84 11.34
CA LEU A 763 -23.62 16.68 10.48
C LEU A 763 -22.13 16.33 10.51
N MET A 764 -21.25 17.33 10.43
CA MET A 764 -19.82 17.18 10.16
C MET A 764 -18.94 17.02 11.40
N GLN A 765 -19.37 17.50 12.57
CA GLN A 765 -18.63 17.28 13.83
C GLN A 765 -18.43 15.79 14.11
N SER A 766 -17.41 15.42 14.91
CA SER A 766 -17.08 14.01 15.19
C SER A 766 -18.23 13.18 15.81
N SER A 767 -19.16 13.82 16.53
CA SER A 767 -20.37 13.18 17.06
C SER A 767 -21.52 13.08 16.04
N GLY A 768 -21.44 13.86 14.96
CA GLY A 768 -22.39 13.90 13.85
C GLY A 768 -22.31 12.67 12.96
N VAL A 769 -23.39 12.42 12.22
CA VAL A 769 -23.52 11.22 11.36
C VAL A 769 -22.52 11.20 10.21
N VAL A 770 -22.22 12.36 9.60
CA VAL A 770 -21.21 12.45 8.53
C VAL A 770 -19.81 12.43 9.14
N GLY A 771 -19.59 13.15 10.25
CA GLY A 771 -18.31 13.13 10.96
C GLY A 771 -17.88 11.70 11.34
N LYS A 772 -18.77 10.90 11.95
CA LYS A 772 -18.50 9.48 12.26
C LYS A 772 -18.11 8.66 11.03
N LEU A 773 -18.82 8.86 9.92
CA LEU A 773 -18.49 8.18 8.67
C LEU A 773 -17.11 8.56 8.17
N LEU A 774 -16.75 9.84 8.23
CA LEU A 774 -15.41 10.29 7.86
C LEU A 774 -14.34 9.66 8.74
N GLU A 775 -14.56 9.56 10.06
CA GLU A 775 -13.63 8.85 10.95
C GLU A 775 -13.49 7.36 10.60
N THR A 776 -14.58 6.71 10.21
CA THR A 776 -14.57 5.31 9.77
C THR A 776 -13.81 5.14 8.45
N VAL A 777 -13.98 6.06 7.51
CA VAL A 777 -13.21 6.11 6.25
C VAL A 777 -11.72 6.36 6.52
N GLU A 778 -11.39 7.27 7.45
CA GLU A 778 -10.01 7.48 7.90
C GLU A 778 -9.43 6.18 8.48
N ARG A 779 -10.17 5.46 9.34
CA ARG A 779 -9.74 4.18 9.90
C ARG A 779 -9.46 3.12 8.83
N LEU A 780 -10.29 3.05 7.80
CA LEU A 780 -10.08 2.15 6.65
C LEU A 780 -8.80 2.50 5.89
N ARG A 781 -8.58 3.79 5.59
CA ARG A 781 -7.33 4.28 4.95
C ARG A 781 -6.09 4.01 5.78
N CYS A 782 -6.17 4.18 7.09
CA CYS A 782 -5.05 3.92 7.98
C CYS A 782 -4.73 2.42 8.15
N SER A 783 -5.66 1.54 7.77
CA SER A 783 -5.49 0.08 7.85
C SER A 783 -5.10 -0.57 6.50
N GLN A 784 -4.82 0.24 5.47
CA GLN A 784 -4.59 -0.23 4.09
C GLN A 784 -3.24 -0.92 3.85
N SER A 785 -2.25 -0.75 4.73
CA SER A 785 -0.90 -1.29 4.50
C SER A 785 -0.83 -2.76 4.90
N CYS A 786 -0.36 -3.58 3.96
CA CYS A 786 -0.08 -5.00 4.16
C CYS A 786 1.38 -5.36 3.85
N GLY A 787 2.30 -4.40 3.88
CA GLY A 787 3.74 -4.62 3.65
C GLY A 787 4.38 -5.63 4.60
N TRP A 788 3.75 -5.89 5.75
CA TRP A 788 4.15 -6.97 6.68
C TRP A 788 4.14 -8.36 6.03
N ILE A 789 3.36 -8.58 4.95
CA ILE A 789 3.39 -9.84 4.19
C ILE A 789 4.77 -10.09 3.59
N ASN A 790 5.48 -9.04 3.17
CA ASN A 790 6.85 -9.16 2.67
C ASN A 790 7.81 -9.62 3.77
N ILE A 791 7.62 -9.14 5.00
CA ILE A 791 8.41 -9.57 6.18
C ILE A 791 8.14 -11.05 6.47
N SER A 792 6.87 -11.46 6.50
CA SER A 792 6.46 -12.86 6.64
C SER A 792 7.05 -13.76 5.56
N PHE A 793 7.01 -13.32 4.30
CA PHE A 793 7.59 -14.05 3.18
C PHE A 793 9.10 -14.24 3.35
N ASN A 794 9.82 -13.17 3.67
CA ASN A 794 11.28 -13.23 3.86
C ASN A 794 11.65 -14.18 5.00
N ALA A 795 10.88 -14.22 6.10
CA ALA A 795 11.12 -15.14 7.21
C ALA A 795 10.98 -16.62 6.79
N VAL A 796 9.95 -16.95 5.98
CA VAL A 796 9.75 -18.30 5.44
C VAL A 796 10.84 -18.63 4.41
N HIS A 797 11.13 -17.70 3.50
CA HIS A 797 12.16 -17.86 2.48
C HIS A 797 13.53 -18.11 3.11
N ASP A 798 13.95 -17.31 4.08
CA ASP A 798 15.26 -17.46 4.72
C ASP A 798 15.36 -18.76 5.51
N SER A 799 14.29 -19.16 6.20
CA SER A 799 14.24 -20.43 6.91
C SER A 799 14.38 -21.63 5.96
N LEU A 800 13.71 -21.59 4.80
CA LEU A 800 13.78 -22.66 3.81
C LEU A 800 15.13 -22.66 3.07
N CYS A 801 15.50 -21.52 2.52
CA CYS A 801 16.56 -21.38 1.53
C CYS A 801 17.94 -21.24 2.16
N THR A 802 18.02 -20.67 3.36
CA THR A 802 19.31 -20.54 4.07
C THR A 802 19.49 -21.68 5.07
N ASN A 803 18.50 -21.96 5.90
CA ASN A 803 18.67 -22.93 6.99
C ASN A 803 18.46 -24.38 6.52
N ILE A 804 17.29 -24.73 5.98
CA ILE A 804 16.98 -26.14 5.63
C ILE A 804 17.81 -26.63 4.45
N LEU A 805 17.93 -25.85 3.38
CA LEU A 805 18.70 -26.25 2.21
C LEU A 805 20.19 -26.43 2.55
N GLY A 806 20.80 -25.46 3.24
CA GLY A 806 22.20 -25.52 3.64
C GLY A 806 22.51 -26.72 4.53
N THR A 807 21.68 -26.95 5.54
CA THR A 807 21.82 -28.08 6.47
C THR A 807 21.64 -29.44 5.77
N THR A 808 20.64 -29.57 4.89
CA THR A 808 20.40 -30.81 4.12
C THR A 808 21.59 -31.18 3.24
N LEU A 809 22.16 -30.20 2.53
CA LEU A 809 23.33 -30.41 1.68
C LEU A 809 24.58 -30.71 2.49
N ALA A 810 24.78 -30.05 3.64
CA ALA A 810 25.89 -30.34 4.54
C ALA A 810 25.83 -31.77 5.07
N ILE A 811 24.64 -32.27 5.45
CA ILE A 811 24.47 -33.67 5.85
C ILE A 811 24.74 -34.61 4.68
N SER A 812 24.19 -34.33 3.49
CA SER A 812 24.45 -35.14 2.28
C SER A 812 25.95 -35.28 1.99
N LEU A 813 26.70 -34.18 2.11
CA LEU A 813 28.15 -34.15 1.93
C LEU A 813 28.90 -34.93 3.02
N CYS A 814 28.48 -34.80 4.29
CA CYS A 814 29.07 -35.57 5.40
C CYS A 814 28.85 -37.08 5.22
N VAL A 815 27.68 -37.49 4.74
CA VAL A 815 27.39 -38.90 4.43
C VAL A 815 28.25 -39.38 3.25
N LEU A 816 28.44 -38.54 2.22
CA LEU A 816 29.34 -38.87 1.12
C LEU A 816 30.78 -39.07 1.60
N PHE A 817 31.29 -38.14 2.41
CA PHE A 817 32.64 -38.24 2.99
C PHE A 817 32.78 -39.44 3.92
N LEU A 818 31.77 -39.75 4.73
CA LEU A 818 31.72 -40.99 5.50
C LEU A 818 31.98 -42.20 4.60
N CYS A 819 31.26 -42.35 3.49
CA CYS A 819 31.46 -43.46 2.55
C CYS A 819 32.85 -43.44 1.91
N ILE A 820 33.33 -42.28 1.47
CA ILE A 820 34.66 -42.14 0.86
C ILE A 820 35.77 -42.53 1.84
N PHE A 821 35.66 -42.18 3.13
CA PHE A 821 36.65 -42.55 4.15
C PHE A 821 36.51 -43.99 4.64
N LEU A 822 35.30 -44.57 4.60
CA LEU A 822 35.08 -45.97 4.89
C LEU A 822 35.75 -46.90 3.87
N ILE A 823 35.83 -46.51 2.58
CA ILE A 823 36.47 -47.35 1.55
C ILE A 823 37.95 -47.65 1.86
N PRO A 824 38.84 -46.65 2.09
CA PRO A 824 40.21 -46.90 2.54
C PRO A 824 40.29 -47.67 3.85
N MET A 825 39.37 -47.43 4.80
CA MET A 825 39.31 -48.21 6.04
C MET A 825 38.97 -49.68 5.80
N ILE A 826 38.04 -49.99 4.91
CA ILE A 826 37.68 -51.37 4.52
C ILE A 826 38.89 -52.05 3.88
N VAL A 827 39.55 -51.39 2.92
CA VAL A 827 40.74 -51.93 2.23
C VAL A 827 41.88 -52.17 3.23
N THR A 828 42.22 -51.15 4.03
CA THR A 828 43.29 -51.28 5.03
C THR A 828 42.93 -52.29 6.11
N GLY A 829 41.68 -52.36 6.57
CA GLY A 829 41.18 -53.38 7.50
C GLY A 829 41.35 -54.80 6.94
N ILE A 830 40.96 -55.03 5.69
CA ILE A 830 41.17 -56.33 4.99
C ILE A 830 42.66 -56.68 4.92
N THR A 831 43.54 -55.71 4.62
CA THR A 831 44.98 -55.96 4.54
C THR A 831 45.61 -56.22 5.91
N LEU A 832 45.30 -55.40 6.92
CA LEU A 832 45.83 -55.48 8.28
C LEU A 832 45.39 -56.76 8.99
N GLN A 833 44.17 -57.22 8.71
CA GLN A 833 43.66 -58.49 9.24
C GLN A 833 44.58 -59.68 8.92
N LYS A 834 45.26 -59.66 7.76
CA LYS A 834 46.29 -60.66 7.42
C LYS A 834 47.66 -60.30 7.97
N ARG A 835 48.07 -59.03 7.81
CA ARG A 835 49.40 -58.57 8.19
C ARG A 835 49.68 -58.67 9.68
N LEU A 836 48.68 -58.43 10.53
CA LEU A 836 48.76 -58.55 11.99
C LEU A 836 48.73 -60.02 12.49
N ARG A 837 48.29 -60.98 11.66
CA ARG A 837 48.34 -62.42 11.95
C ARG A 837 49.65 -63.08 11.52
N GLY A 838 50.39 -62.48 10.59
CA GLY A 838 51.67 -63.00 10.08
C GLY A 838 52.84 -62.79 11.04
N ALA A 839 53.88 -63.61 10.92
CA ALA A 839 55.12 -63.44 11.68
C ALA A 839 55.82 -62.11 11.30
N LYS A 840 56.45 -61.41 12.24
CA LYS A 840 57.27 -60.23 11.94
C LYS A 840 58.52 -60.68 11.19
N LYS A 841 58.85 -60.08 10.03
CA LYS A 841 59.93 -60.52 9.12
C LYS A 841 61.32 -60.68 9.79
N GLY A 842 61.58 -60.00 10.91
CA GLY A 842 62.81 -60.18 11.70
C GLY A 842 62.85 -61.41 12.62
N THR A 843 61.73 -62.10 12.85
CA THR A 843 61.68 -63.30 13.72
C THR A 843 62.10 -64.56 12.94
N TYR A 844 61.86 -64.58 11.63
CA TYR A 844 62.21 -65.71 10.77
C TYR A 844 63.71 -65.77 10.53
N GLU A 845 64.37 -64.63 10.21
CA GLU A 845 65.84 -64.58 10.14
C GLU A 845 66.51 -64.96 11.47
N GLN A 846 65.91 -64.60 12.60
CA GLN A 846 66.41 -64.96 13.93
C GLN A 846 66.18 -66.45 14.26
N LEU A 847 65.09 -67.03 13.76
CA LEU A 847 64.76 -68.46 13.89
C LEU A 847 65.63 -69.31 12.96
N GLU A 848 65.87 -68.86 11.73
CA GLU A 848 66.74 -69.50 10.74
C GLU A 848 68.20 -69.48 11.21
N ARG A 849 68.68 -68.36 11.76
CA ARG A 849 69.98 -68.30 12.45
C ARG A 849 70.05 -69.23 13.66
N ARG A 850 68.98 -69.37 14.43
CA ARG A 850 68.92 -70.32 15.57
C ARG A 850 68.87 -71.78 15.11
N LEU A 851 68.17 -72.08 14.01
CA LEU A 851 68.11 -73.41 13.42
C LEU A 851 69.50 -73.81 12.88
N GLN A 852 70.17 -72.89 12.17
CA GLN A 852 71.55 -73.09 11.72
C GLN A 852 72.51 -73.28 12.90
N ALA A 853 72.36 -72.52 13.99
CA ALA A 853 73.16 -72.71 15.20
C ALA A 853 72.89 -74.07 15.90
N LEU A 854 71.66 -74.57 15.85
CA LEU A 854 71.29 -75.88 16.37
C LEU A 854 71.79 -77.03 15.48
N GLU A 855 71.81 -76.86 14.16
CA GLU A 855 72.41 -77.82 13.22
C GLU A 855 73.93 -77.93 13.41
N ILE A 856 74.60 -76.82 13.71
CA ILE A 856 76.03 -76.83 14.06
C ILE A 856 76.25 -77.58 15.38
N LYS A 857 75.46 -77.26 16.43
CA LYS A 857 75.55 -77.95 17.73
C LYS A 857 75.27 -79.45 17.65
N THR A 858 74.27 -79.87 16.87
CA THR A 858 73.95 -81.30 16.70
C THR A 858 75.02 -82.04 15.90
N LYS A 859 75.69 -81.40 14.94
CA LYS A 859 76.88 -81.95 14.28
C LYS A 859 78.08 -82.06 15.23
N GLU A 860 78.28 -81.10 16.13
CA GLU A 860 79.31 -81.17 17.17
C GLU A 860 79.02 -82.29 18.19
N GLU A 861 77.78 -82.43 18.64
CA GLU A 861 77.36 -83.52 19.55
C GLU A 861 77.44 -84.90 18.89
N ALA A 862 77.15 -85.01 17.58
CA ALA A 862 77.33 -86.25 16.83
C ALA A 862 78.81 -86.63 16.68
N ARG A 863 79.71 -85.65 16.51
CA ARG A 863 81.17 -85.88 16.55
C ARG A 863 81.64 -86.33 17.93
N ALA A 864 81.17 -85.69 19.00
CA ALA A 864 81.50 -86.07 20.37
C ALA A 864 81.00 -87.50 20.74
N LYS A 865 79.82 -87.90 20.25
CA LYS A 865 79.30 -89.27 20.44
C LYS A 865 80.04 -90.31 19.60
N ALA A 866 80.57 -89.96 18.43
CA ALA A 866 81.42 -90.84 17.64
C ALA A 866 82.78 -91.09 18.31
N GLU A 867 83.32 -90.11 19.03
CA GLU A 867 84.56 -90.24 19.81
C GLU A 867 84.34 -91.02 21.12
N ALA A 868 83.19 -90.88 21.77
CA ALA A 868 82.86 -91.59 23.01
C ALA A 868 82.60 -93.12 22.82
N ASN A 869 82.29 -93.57 21.60
CA ASN A 869 82.02 -95.00 21.31
C ASN A 869 83.29 -95.85 21.02
N LYS A 870 84.51 -95.30 21.16
CA LYS A 870 85.77 -96.06 21.02
C LYS A 870 86.32 -96.64 22.33
N ALA A 871 85.67 -96.42 23.47
CA ALA A 871 86.08 -96.99 24.75
C ALA A 871 84.89 -97.65 25.47
N SER A 872 84.69 -98.94 25.22
CA SER A 872 83.83 -99.84 25.99
C SER A 872 84.63 -100.43 27.18
N PRO A 873 84.06 -101.10 28.22
CA PRO A 873 82.69 -101.63 28.31
C PRO A 873 81.98 -101.65 29.68
N SER A 874 80.66 -101.90 29.60
CA SER A 874 79.85 -102.80 30.45
C SER A 874 79.61 -102.47 31.93
N LYS A 875 78.36 -102.10 32.26
CA LYS A 875 77.52 -102.89 33.19
C LYS A 875 76.01 -102.57 33.09
N LYS A 876 75.21 -103.64 33.23
CA LYS A 876 73.75 -103.80 33.18
C LYS A 876 72.97 -102.78 34.04
N ILE A 877 72.00 -102.07 33.45
CA ILE A 877 70.52 -102.27 33.54
C ILE A 877 69.96 -102.25 34.97
N ASP A 878 69.10 -101.27 35.24
CA ASP A 878 67.84 -101.54 35.94
C ASP A 878 66.70 -100.64 35.44
N LEU A 879 65.61 -101.29 34.98
CA LEU A 879 64.34 -100.68 34.60
C LEU A 879 63.53 -100.44 35.88
N PHE A 880 63.05 -99.21 36.12
CA PHE A 880 61.73 -98.89 36.72
C PHE A 880 61.71 -97.42 37.17
N LYS A 881 61.03 -96.55 36.40
CA LYS A 881 60.17 -95.46 36.91
C LYS A 881 59.53 -94.72 35.74
N LEU A 882 58.47 -95.34 35.22
CA LEU A 882 57.39 -94.62 34.57
C LEU A 882 56.60 -93.87 35.66
N LYS A 883 56.08 -92.69 35.29
CA LYS A 883 54.90 -92.03 35.88
C LYS A 883 55.16 -91.12 37.10
N LYS A 884 55.29 -89.81 36.85
CA LYS A 884 54.36 -88.81 37.41
C LYS A 884 54.60 -87.39 36.91
N ASN A 885 53.48 -86.67 36.78
CA ASN A 885 53.28 -85.23 36.84
C ASN A 885 53.52 -84.41 35.55
N THR A 886 52.52 -84.50 34.66
CA THR A 886 51.96 -83.31 34.02
C THR A 886 51.27 -82.43 35.07
N ASP A 887 51.83 -81.27 35.36
CA ASP A 887 51.14 -79.98 35.45
C ASP A 887 52.17 -78.85 35.65
N SER A 888 51.96 -77.75 34.92
CA SER A 888 52.53 -76.40 35.12
C SER A 888 53.89 -76.05 34.50
N ALA A 889 53.87 -75.41 33.33
CA ALA A 889 54.48 -74.08 33.07
C ALA A 889 54.18 -73.62 31.63
#